data_AF-A0AAV2R315-F1
#
_entry.id   AF-A0AAV2R315-F1
#
_cell.length_a   1.000
_cell.length_b   1.000
_cell.length_c   1.000
_cell.angle_alpha   90.00
_cell.angle_beta   90.00
_cell.angle_gamma   90.00
#
_symmetry.space_group_name_H-M   'P 1'
#
loop_
_entity.id
_entity.type
_entity.pdbx_description
1 polymer ?
#
loop_
_entity_poly.entity_id
_entity_poly.type
_entity_poly.pdbx_seq_one_letter_code
_entity_poly.pdbx_strand_id
1 'polypeptide(L)'
;IKMNIMRKWWGSGGPGGPGSRFGSESGDGPISQAAQQHLALGLMHLKKLFSEYQYPPHPLSETDKEDKLYNMLPLFCKVFGSSPTSDLQEKFGDILMFTQHVSKLMVTEVRRRASNQSTEAASCAIVGFLEIESCEESSSGWMLLSTLNLLSAGPAQLIEVMTAASLPSTMVKCLYLFFDLPEYENEEETKAADQADNNTSTEFSASERRILLQKVFVQVLVRLCSHVAPAEELARKDDLNLLFSAITSWCPQHNALWRKSAAEVLMTLSRHGLSQPVVSYIHNKGCVAVCVENMERGQDLSPLEIVEMFVTVFCFLKDSSEVSQTLLDDFRSSQGYAFLAEFLLRMEADTNDESREALRNLVLLVSSLSYCGYIELKPSSASQGSLYHLPNFSLPVPSGRGASVRNVQAFNVLQTVFLRGTTANLCSVVLDAISAVYHSDSANYFILETQHTLSSFAEKIHTKPKEIQEKKFQLLEFVVFQLNFVPCKELISLSILLKAQHSLDCCIMCIHTLLSILRHNKVFKDVYREVGLLEVFVTCLTRYQDLFNNKEPKVEQGENQTKDNYEPKTSEEILGFAVMEGLTHLLSSNSQNAAVFRESGGAKCVVSLVSILECRQQALGIMQQLILSSGSDDDMGSLLGLLHSASPTQIQLKIDILRSILVCLKESHRTRTVFRKVGGFVYVMSALVSLEGSLGETVTEVWENVPPRTILTLLIAVFNTLTTAMRYEPANSKFFHQEICYTSFCDTLRLLSCYSSEVDIQEADVNDVSALEHPDTEEVAEDNGDPEVTMDTFHNIFTTPILDVVPPPELPLSLVRVVQILQLLYHMALDAFDKAQVPTFQPPDISSTITRSEVRIHHMAIDVFDKAQVCSFQQPNLLLQLRGHR
;
A
#
# COMPACT_ATOMS: atom_id res chain seq x y z
N ILE A 1 47.10 16.66 3.16
CA ILE A 1 47.69 16.46 4.50
C ILE A 1 47.54 15.01 4.99
N LYS A 2 46.36 14.36 4.84
CA LYS A 2 46.11 12.94 5.22
C LYS A 2 46.96 11.84 4.55
N MET A 3 47.59 12.07 3.39
CA MET A 3 48.22 10.99 2.58
C MET A 3 49.70 10.68 2.90
N ASN A 4 50.46 11.63 3.47
CA ASN A 4 51.91 11.43 3.66
C ASN A 4 52.28 10.70 4.97
N ILE A 5 51.45 10.79 6.00
CA ILE A 5 51.67 10.08 7.28
C ILE A 5 51.35 8.58 7.14
N MET A 6 50.36 8.21 6.31
CA MET A 6 49.95 6.82 6.09
C MET A 6 50.99 5.99 5.32
N ARG A 7 51.74 6.58 4.38
CA ARG A 7 52.75 5.85 3.57
C ARG A 7 53.97 5.39 4.36
N LYS A 8 54.29 6.00 5.50
CA LYS A 8 55.45 5.62 6.32
C LYS A 8 55.16 4.44 7.27
N TRP A 9 53.92 4.25 7.70
CA TRP A 9 53.54 3.23 8.69
C TRP A 9 52.79 2.03 8.10
N TRP A 10 52.09 2.19 6.99
CA TRP A 10 51.31 1.11 6.37
C TRP A 10 52.08 0.57 5.17
N GLY A 11 52.91 -0.45 5.40
CA GLY A 11 53.38 -1.30 4.32
C GLY A 11 52.18 -1.88 3.56
N SER A 12 52.26 -1.92 2.23
CA SER A 12 51.23 -2.46 1.33
C SER A 12 50.57 -3.74 1.87
N GLY A 13 49.32 -3.64 2.31
CA GLY A 13 48.54 -4.77 2.78
C GLY A 13 47.09 -4.38 3.05
N GLY A 14 46.30 -4.21 2.00
CA GLY A 14 44.84 -4.09 2.09
C GLY A 14 44.14 -5.46 1.92
N PRO A 15 42.96 -5.68 2.54
CA PRO A 15 42.23 -6.95 2.45
C PRO A 15 41.57 -7.10 1.07
N GLY A 16 41.54 -8.35 0.57
CA GLY A 16 41.33 -8.68 -0.84
C GLY A 16 39.91 -8.51 -1.42
N GLY A 17 39.90 -8.33 -2.74
CA GLY A 17 38.80 -8.53 -3.68
C GLY A 17 39.39 -8.84 -5.07
N PRO A 18 38.73 -9.65 -5.94
CA PRO A 18 39.42 -10.47 -6.93
C PRO A 18 39.64 -9.77 -8.28
N GLY A 19 40.78 -10.08 -8.90
CA GLY A 19 40.94 -10.01 -10.36
C GLY A 19 41.69 -8.79 -10.89
N SER A 20 43.01 -8.93 -11.07
CA SER A 20 43.72 -8.40 -12.25
C SER A 20 45.15 -8.92 -12.23
N ARG A 21 45.53 -9.67 -13.27
CA ARG A 21 46.90 -10.13 -13.55
C ARG A 21 47.72 -8.93 -14.01
N PHE A 22 48.83 -8.62 -13.34
CA PHE A 22 49.95 -7.91 -13.98
C PHE A 22 51.32 -8.38 -13.45
N GLY A 23 52.11 -8.85 -14.42
CA GLY A 23 53.58 -8.90 -14.51
C GLY A 23 54.44 -8.97 -13.26
N SER A 24 55.08 -10.13 -13.08
CA SER A 24 56.32 -10.30 -12.33
C SER A 24 57.49 -9.59 -13.03
N GLU A 25 58.08 -8.58 -12.39
CA GLU A 25 59.45 -8.17 -12.65
C GLU A 25 60.25 -8.17 -11.35
N SER A 26 61.16 -9.14 -11.30
CA SER A 26 62.19 -9.36 -10.30
C SER A 26 63.30 -8.30 -10.40
N GLY A 27 63.54 -7.57 -9.31
CA GLY A 27 64.66 -6.65 -9.15
C GLY A 27 65.24 -6.75 -7.74
N ASP A 28 66.09 -7.76 -7.53
CA ASP A 28 66.84 -8.00 -6.30
C ASP A 28 68.08 -7.08 -6.29
N GLY A 29 68.22 -6.22 -5.28
CA GLY A 29 69.30 -5.24 -5.15
C GLY A 29 69.97 -5.27 -3.76
N PRO A 30 71.25 -4.88 -3.66
CA PRO A 30 72.11 -5.06 -2.46
C PRO A 30 71.68 -4.26 -1.21
N ILE A 31 70.63 -3.44 -1.29
CA ILE A 31 70.08 -2.67 -0.16
C ILE A 31 69.25 -3.56 0.80
N SER A 32 68.70 -4.69 0.30
CA SER A 32 67.89 -5.63 1.09
C SER A 32 68.72 -6.43 2.13
N GLN A 33 69.95 -6.82 1.78
CA GLN A 33 70.80 -7.63 2.67
C GLN A 33 71.36 -6.84 3.86
N ALA A 34 71.73 -5.57 3.67
CA ALA A 34 72.28 -4.73 4.76
C ALA A 34 71.21 -4.38 5.81
N ALA A 35 69.97 -4.11 5.38
CA ALA A 35 68.84 -3.89 6.27
C ALA A 35 68.49 -5.16 7.07
N GLN A 36 68.51 -6.33 6.43
CA GLN A 36 68.29 -7.63 7.10
C GLN A 36 69.39 -7.95 8.12
N GLN A 37 70.67 -7.65 7.81
CA GLN A 37 71.76 -7.79 8.76
C GLN A 37 71.62 -6.85 9.97
N HIS A 38 71.22 -5.59 9.75
CA HIS A 38 70.99 -4.64 10.82
C HIS A 38 69.83 -5.05 11.74
N LEU A 39 68.75 -5.61 11.19
CA LEU A 39 67.63 -6.16 11.95
C LEU A 39 68.04 -7.41 12.76
N ALA A 40 68.86 -8.29 12.17
CA ALA A 40 69.38 -9.49 12.85
C ALA A 40 70.30 -9.12 14.04
N LEU A 41 71.18 -8.13 13.87
CA LEU A 41 72.02 -7.60 14.95
C LEU A 41 71.18 -6.93 16.04
N GLY A 42 70.15 -6.16 15.67
CA GLY A 42 69.21 -5.56 16.61
C GLY A 42 68.46 -6.61 17.45
N LEU A 43 68.03 -7.71 16.82
CA LEU A 43 67.39 -8.84 17.50
C LEU A 43 68.34 -9.56 18.48
N MET A 44 69.60 -9.79 18.08
CA MET A 44 70.61 -10.38 18.98
C MET A 44 70.86 -9.47 20.20
N HIS A 45 70.94 -8.15 19.97
CA HIS A 45 71.12 -7.19 21.05
C HIS A 45 69.91 -7.16 22.00
N LEU A 46 68.69 -7.17 21.46
CA LEU A 46 67.46 -7.25 22.25
C LEU A 46 67.40 -8.52 23.11
N LYS A 47 67.75 -9.68 22.54
CA LYS A 47 67.82 -10.95 23.28
C LYS A 47 68.82 -10.89 24.44
N LYS A 48 69.99 -10.30 24.19
CA LYS A 48 71.03 -10.13 25.22
C LYS A 48 70.54 -9.21 26.35
N LEU A 49 70.00 -8.04 26.00
CA LEU A 49 69.48 -7.08 26.99
C LEU A 49 68.35 -7.70 27.83
N PHE A 50 67.44 -8.46 27.19
CA PHE A 50 66.35 -9.10 27.92
C PHE A 50 66.81 -10.27 28.79
N SER A 51 67.81 -11.04 28.35
CA SER A 51 68.44 -12.08 29.18
C SER A 51 69.13 -11.48 30.42
N GLU A 52 69.84 -10.37 30.27
CA GLU A 52 70.45 -9.62 31.38
C GLU A 52 69.42 -8.94 32.29
N TYR A 53 68.22 -8.65 31.77
CA TYR A 53 67.09 -8.16 32.56
C TYR A 53 66.45 -9.28 33.40
N GLN A 54 66.28 -10.48 32.84
CA GLN A 54 65.72 -11.63 33.53
C GLN A 54 66.67 -12.23 34.57
N TYR A 55 67.97 -12.31 34.24
CA TYR A 55 69.02 -12.89 35.07
C TYR A 55 70.10 -11.86 35.36
N PRO A 56 69.81 -10.82 36.16
CA PRO A 56 70.76 -9.76 36.37
C PRO A 56 71.92 -10.25 37.25
N PRO A 57 73.16 -9.80 37.00
CA PRO A 57 74.33 -10.17 37.79
C PRO A 57 74.25 -9.68 39.26
N HIS A 58 73.43 -8.66 39.52
CA HIS A 58 73.10 -8.14 40.85
C HIS A 58 71.58 -7.89 40.94
N PRO A 59 70.96 -8.00 42.14
CA PRO A 59 69.54 -7.66 42.30
C PRO A 59 69.26 -6.24 41.81
N LEU A 60 68.38 -6.10 40.82
CA LEU A 60 67.98 -4.81 40.28
C LEU A 60 66.92 -4.18 41.19
N SER A 61 67.05 -2.88 41.47
CA SER A 61 65.95 -2.10 42.05
C SER A 61 64.78 -2.00 41.06
N GLU A 62 63.59 -1.64 41.54
CA GLU A 62 62.44 -1.47 40.64
C GLU A 62 62.67 -0.37 39.60
N THR A 63 63.33 0.74 39.97
CA THR A 63 63.71 1.81 39.04
C THR A 63 64.71 1.33 37.98
N ASP A 64 65.72 0.53 38.37
CA ASP A 64 66.69 -0.01 37.40
C ASP A 64 66.03 -1.00 36.42
N LYS A 65 65.01 -1.74 36.86
CA LYS A 65 64.22 -2.62 35.99
C LYS A 65 63.41 -1.81 34.99
N GLU A 66 62.74 -0.75 35.43
CA GLU A 66 61.98 0.14 34.55
C GLU A 66 62.90 0.80 33.50
N ASP A 67 64.03 1.36 33.91
CA ASP A 67 64.99 2.01 33.01
C ASP A 67 65.55 1.05 31.96
N LYS A 68 65.91 -0.17 32.37
CA LYS A 68 66.34 -1.21 31.42
C LYS A 68 65.24 -1.59 30.45
N LEU A 69 63.99 -1.66 30.91
CA LEU A 69 62.85 -1.97 30.05
C LEU A 69 62.58 -0.86 29.04
N TYR A 70 62.60 0.41 29.46
CA TYR A 70 62.48 1.58 28.58
C TYR A 70 63.54 1.59 27.48
N ASN A 71 64.80 1.29 27.82
CA ASN A 71 65.89 1.22 26.84
C ASN A 71 65.70 0.11 25.79
N MET A 72 64.93 -0.94 26.10
CA MET A 72 64.63 -2.03 25.16
C MET A 72 63.48 -1.70 24.20
N LEU A 73 62.57 -0.77 24.53
CA LEU A 73 61.36 -0.51 23.72
C LEU A 73 61.66 0.05 22.32
N PRO A 74 62.53 1.07 22.15
CA PRO A 74 62.90 1.57 20.81
C PRO A 74 63.53 0.49 19.94
N LEU A 75 64.40 -0.33 20.54
CA LEU A 75 65.04 -1.44 19.84
C LEU A 75 64.01 -2.50 19.42
N PHE A 76 63.07 -2.85 20.30
CA PHE A 76 61.99 -3.77 19.98
C PHE A 76 61.15 -3.27 18.80
N CYS A 77 60.67 -2.02 18.86
CA CYS A 77 59.88 -1.43 17.79
C CYS A 77 60.65 -1.35 16.47
N LYS A 78 61.96 -1.07 16.49
CA LYS A 78 62.79 -1.06 15.29
C LYS A 78 62.99 -2.44 14.68
N VAL A 79 63.12 -3.48 15.50
CA VAL A 79 63.30 -4.87 15.05
C VAL A 79 62.00 -5.46 14.50
N PHE A 80 60.87 -5.19 15.16
CA PHE A 80 59.59 -5.82 14.84
C PHE A 80 58.60 -4.93 14.08
N GLY A 81 58.85 -3.62 13.95
CA GLY A 81 57.94 -2.68 13.31
C GLY A 81 57.66 -2.96 11.83
N SER A 82 58.58 -3.66 11.13
CA SER A 82 58.42 -4.09 9.74
C SER A 82 58.32 -5.62 9.58
N SER A 83 58.29 -6.38 10.68
CA SER A 83 58.21 -7.85 10.65
C SER A 83 56.76 -8.33 10.66
N PRO A 84 56.42 -9.43 9.96
CA PRO A 84 55.12 -10.10 10.11
C PRO A 84 54.88 -10.52 11.57
N THR A 85 53.62 -10.43 12.03
CA THR A 85 53.26 -10.74 13.43
C THR A 85 53.40 -12.21 13.79
N SER A 86 53.37 -13.11 12.79
CA SER A 86 53.68 -14.53 12.91
C SER A 86 55.10 -14.80 13.41
N ASP A 87 56.03 -13.90 13.08
CA ASP A 87 57.47 -14.12 13.32
C ASP A 87 57.88 -13.70 14.74
N LEU A 88 57.01 -13.03 15.49
CA LEU A 88 57.32 -12.52 16.84
C LEU A 88 57.78 -13.65 17.77
N GLN A 89 57.02 -14.73 17.83
CA GLN A 89 57.30 -15.86 18.71
C GLN A 89 58.46 -16.72 18.19
N GLU A 90 58.60 -16.86 16.87
CA GLU A 90 59.70 -17.61 16.25
C GLU A 90 61.04 -16.90 16.44
N LYS A 91 61.08 -15.58 16.24
CA LYS A 91 62.30 -14.78 16.34
C LYS A 91 62.68 -14.46 17.78
N PHE A 92 61.72 -14.35 18.70
CA PHE A 92 61.97 -14.01 20.10
C PHE A 92 61.27 -14.98 21.06
N GLY A 93 61.98 -16.03 21.47
CA GLY A 93 61.41 -17.12 22.30
C GLY A 93 60.85 -16.66 23.65
N ASP A 94 61.40 -15.59 24.24
CA ASP A 94 60.94 -15.05 25.53
C ASP A 94 59.85 -13.98 25.40
N ILE A 95 59.20 -13.87 24.22
CA ILE A 95 58.19 -12.85 23.92
C ILE A 95 57.07 -12.80 24.97
N LEU A 96 56.61 -13.94 25.48
CA LEU A 96 55.54 -13.99 26.49
C LEU A 96 55.93 -13.27 27.78
N MET A 97 57.14 -13.54 28.28
CA MET A 97 57.64 -12.86 29.48
C MET A 97 57.88 -11.38 29.21
N PHE A 98 58.43 -11.04 28.03
CA PHE A 98 58.62 -9.65 27.63
C PHE A 98 57.28 -8.90 27.60
N THR A 99 56.26 -9.47 26.98
CA THR A 99 54.88 -8.93 26.97
C THR A 99 54.34 -8.74 28.38
N GLN A 100 54.59 -9.68 29.30
CA GLN A 100 54.15 -9.55 30.69
C GLN A 100 54.79 -8.33 31.38
N HIS A 101 56.10 -8.14 31.22
CA HIS A 101 56.82 -7.03 31.82
C HIS A 101 56.41 -5.68 31.22
N VAL A 102 56.30 -5.59 29.89
CA VAL A 102 55.83 -4.38 29.19
C VAL A 102 54.40 -4.01 29.59
N SER A 103 53.50 -5.00 29.70
CA SER A 103 52.12 -4.77 30.14
C SER A 103 52.04 -4.27 31.58
N LYS A 104 52.82 -4.89 32.49
CA LYS A 104 52.91 -4.45 33.89
C LYS A 104 53.49 -3.03 34.03
N LEU A 105 54.49 -2.69 33.20
CA LEU A 105 55.05 -1.35 33.16
C LEU A 105 53.96 -0.33 32.81
N MET A 106 53.21 -0.55 31.72
CA MET A 106 52.10 0.33 31.33
C MET A 106 51.06 0.49 32.45
N VAL A 107 50.66 -0.62 33.08
CA VAL A 107 49.68 -0.57 34.19
C VAL A 107 50.21 0.20 35.40
N THR A 108 51.49 0.04 35.73
CA THR A 108 52.14 0.74 36.85
C THR A 108 52.26 2.23 36.54
N GLU A 109 52.63 2.60 35.32
CA GLU A 109 52.80 3.99 34.89
C GLU A 109 51.50 4.78 34.85
N VAL A 110 50.42 4.14 34.39
CA VAL A 110 49.07 4.73 34.44
C VAL A 110 48.63 4.91 35.89
N ARG A 111 48.78 3.89 36.74
CA ARG A 111 48.39 3.98 38.16
C ARG A 111 49.18 5.05 38.90
N ARG A 112 50.49 5.16 38.63
CA ARG A 112 51.37 6.18 39.23
C ARG A 112 50.87 7.59 38.91
N ARG A 113 50.41 7.82 37.68
CA ARG A 113 49.88 9.11 37.23
C ARG A 113 48.45 9.38 37.69
N ALA A 114 47.63 8.35 37.82
CA ALA A 114 46.26 8.50 38.31
C ALA A 114 46.15 8.67 39.84
N SER A 115 47.16 8.27 40.60
CA SER A 115 47.09 8.23 42.07
C SER A 115 47.02 9.62 42.69
N ASN A 116 46.02 9.84 43.57
CA ASN A 116 45.83 11.06 44.37
C ASN A 116 45.64 12.36 43.57
N GLN A 117 45.07 12.27 42.36
CA GLN A 117 44.77 13.41 41.49
C GLN A 117 43.27 13.53 41.23
N SER A 118 42.80 14.72 40.81
CA SER A 118 41.47 14.86 40.20
C SER A 118 41.41 14.09 38.88
N THR A 119 40.21 13.78 38.38
CA THR A 119 40.05 13.06 37.12
C THR A 119 40.67 13.81 35.93
N GLU A 120 40.48 15.14 35.89
CA GLU A 120 41.13 16.04 34.93
C GLU A 120 42.66 15.97 35.01
N ALA A 121 43.26 16.16 36.19
CA ALA A 121 44.72 16.14 36.35
C ALA A 121 45.31 14.76 36.00
N ALA A 122 44.64 13.69 36.40
CA ALA A 122 45.03 12.33 36.04
C ALA A 122 44.98 12.12 34.52
N SER A 123 43.93 12.60 33.85
CA SER A 123 43.78 12.50 32.39
C SER A 123 44.91 13.24 31.66
N CYS A 124 45.24 14.47 32.08
CA CYS A 124 46.33 15.28 31.52
C CYS A 124 47.69 14.61 31.74
N ALA A 125 47.96 14.09 32.94
CA ALA A 125 49.22 13.43 33.25
C ALA A 125 49.43 12.16 32.41
N ILE A 126 48.38 11.35 32.24
CA ILE A 126 48.43 10.12 31.43
C ILE A 126 48.64 10.48 29.95
N VAL A 127 47.86 11.41 29.42
CA VAL A 127 47.98 11.83 28.01
C VAL A 127 49.34 12.45 27.74
N GLY A 128 49.82 13.35 28.60
CA GLY A 128 51.14 13.98 28.44
C GLY A 128 52.28 12.97 28.38
N PHE A 129 52.18 11.84 29.09
CA PHE A 129 53.16 10.77 29.01
C PHE A 129 53.05 9.92 27.74
N LEU A 130 51.83 9.69 27.24
CA LEU A 130 51.61 8.84 26.08
C LEU A 130 51.75 9.58 24.75
N GLU A 131 51.65 10.91 24.73
CA GLU A 131 51.91 11.73 23.55
C GLU A 131 53.40 11.78 23.17
N ILE A 132 53.67 12.18 21.92
CA ILE A 132 55.04 12.38 21.42
C ILE A 132 55.55 13.72 21.93
N GLU A 133 56.59 13.76 22.77
CA GLU A 133 57.09 15.04 23.29
C GLU A 133 57.92 15.81 22.24
N SER A 134 58.95 15.17 21.69
CA SER A 134 59.91 15.80 20.76
C SER A 134 60.10 14.99 19.48
N CYS A 135 60.45 13.70 19.60
CA CYS A 135 60.44 12.73 18.52
C CYS A 135 59.92 11.37 19.02
N GLU A 136 59.53 10.48 18.10
CA GLU A 136 58.94 9.18 18.47
C GLU A 136 59.88 8.36 19.36
N GLU A 137 61.18 8.28 19.02
CA GLU A 137 62.16 7.42 19.69
C GLU A 137 62.59 7.91 21.09
N SER A 138 62.45 9.21 21.39
CA SER A 138 62.77 9.79 22.71
C SER A 138 61.59 9.72 23.69
N SER A 139 60.37 9.50 23.18
CA SER A 139 59.14 9.56 23.96
C SER A 139 58.87 8.21 24.62
N SER A 140 59.31 8.05 25.87
CA SER A 140 59.26 6.77 26.61
C SER A 140 57.85 6.14 26.68
N GLY A 141 56.81 6.94 26.93
CA GLY A 141 55.42 6.45 26.97
C GLY A 141 54.83 6.14 25.60
N TRP A 142 55.15 6.93 24.57
CA TRP A 142 54.79 6.63 23.18
C TRP A 142 55.43 5.31 22.70
N MET A 143 56.70 5.08 23.03
CA MET A 143 57.40 3.83 22.70
C MET A 143 56.81 2.63 23.43
N LEU A 144 56.37 2.81 24.67
CA LEU A 144 55.65 1.79 25.44
C LEU A 144 54.31 1.42 24.79
N LEU A 145 53.52 2.42 24.42
CA LEU A 145 52.25 2.21 23.71
C LEU A 145 52.47 1.55 22.34
N SER A 146 53.48 1.99 21.58
CA SER A 146 53.84 1.41 20.29
C SER A 146 54.29 -0.04 20.39
N THR A 147 55.05 -0.38 21.44
CA THR A 147 55.45 -1.76 21.73
C THR A 147 54.22 -2.63 22.00
N LEU A 148 53.29 -2.17 22.84
CA LEU A 148 52.02 -2.87 23.10
C LEU A 148 51.17 -3.01 21.83
N ASN A 149 51.19 -2.02 20.93
CA ASN A 149 50.51 -2.09 19.65
C ASN A 149 51.05 -3.23 18.78
N LEU A 150 52.37 -3.38 18.68
CA LEU A 150 52.97 -4.50 17.95
C LEU A 150 52.65 -5.85 18.61
N LEU A 151 52.77 -5.92 19.94
CA LEU A 151 52.51 -7.14 20.70
C LEU A 151 51.04 -7.59 20.63
N SER A 152 50.09 -6.65 20.65
CA SER A 152 48.66 -6.95 20.55
C SER A 152 48.23 -7.42 19.15
N ALA A 153 49.09 -7.28 18.14
CA ALA A 153 48.89 -7.87 16.82
C ALA A 153 49.41 -9.32 16.71
N GLY A 154 50.06 -9.82 17.77
CA GLY A 154 50.59 -11.18 17.83
C GLY A 154 49.52 -12.23 18.17
N PRO A 155 49.94 -13.48 18.47
CA PRO A 155 49.02 -14.57 18.70
C PRO A 155 48.26 -14.44 20.03
N ALA A 156 47.14 -15.17 20.16
CA ALA A 156 46.22 -15.06 21.30
C ALA A 156 46.88 -15.26 22.68
N GLN A 157 47.97 -16.03 22.78
CA GLN A 157 48.70 -16.19 24.05
C GLN A 157 49.29 -14.87 24.55
N LEU A 158 49.70 -13.96 23.66
CA LEU A 158 50.17 -12.63 24.08
C LEU A 158 49.02 -11.81 24.68
N ILE A 159 47.82 -11.94 24.12
CA ILE A 159 46.61 -11.28 24.61
C ILE A 159 46.24 -11.81 26.00
N GLU A 160 46.33 -13.12 26.23
CA GLU A 160 46.14 -13.72 27.55
C GLU A 160 47.12 -13.16 28.58
N VAL A 161 48.41 -13.01 28.21
CA VAL A 161 49.43 -12.42 29.08
C VAL A 161 49.12 -10.95 29.41
N MET A 162 48.74 -10.16 28.40
CA MET A 162 48.32 -8.77 28.59
C MET A 162 47.08 -8.66 29.50
N THR A 163 46.12 -9.57 29.32
CA THR A 163 44.90 -9.66 30.11
C THR A 163 45.21 -10.01 31.57
N ALA A 164 46.10 -10.98 31.80
CA ALA A 164 46.54 -11.35 33.14
C ALA A 164 47.28 -10.22 33.87
N ALA A 165 47.89 -9.29 33.13
CA ALA A 165 48.50 -8.08 33.67
C ALA A 165 47.48 -6.94 33.95
N SER A 166 46.18 -7.14 33.67
CA SER A 166 45.11 -6.12 33.76
C SER A 166 45.33 -4.91 32.85
N LEU A 167 45.94 -5.13 31.68
CA LEU A 167 46.09 -4.10 30.67
C LEU A 167 44.73 -3.61 30.10
N PRO A 168 43.77 -4.49 29.71
CA PRO A 168 42.49 -4.05 29.14
C PRO A 168 41.71 -3.13 30.10
N SER A 169 41.49 -3.56 31.34
CA SER A 169 40.90 -2.76 32.42
C SER A 169 41.55 -1.39 32.62
N THR A 170 42.88 -1.35 32.59
CA THR A 170 43.62 -0.09 32.79
C THR A 170 43.41 0.86 31.62
N MET A 171 43.43 0.35 30.39
CA MET A 171 43.20 1.15 29.19
C MET A 171 41.74 1.64 29.08
N VAL A 172 40.75 0.83 29.46
CA VAL A 172 39.35 1.27 29.50
C VAL A 172 39.14 2.39 30.53
N LYS A 173 39.79 2.32 31.69
CA LYS A 173 39.78 3.42 32.68
C LYS A 173 40.39 4.69 32.13
N CYS A 174 41.54 4.59 31.44
CA CYS A 174 42.13 5.75 30.76
C CYS A 174 41.17 6.35 29.73
N LEU A 175 40.55 5.51 28.90
CA LEU A 175 39.59 5.96 27.89
C LEU A 175 38.43 6.75 28.51
N TYR A 176 37.90 6.29 29.64
CA TYR A 176 36.86 6.99 30.38
C TYR A 176 37.38 8.31 30.99
N LEU A 177 38.58 8.33 31.57
CA LEU A 177 39.22 9.54 32.11
C LEU A 177 39.48 10.60 31.03
N PHE A 178 39.73 10.20 29.79
CA PHE A 178 39.99 11.13 28.68
C PHE A 178 38.78 12.00 28.30
N PHE A 179 37.61 11.75 28.88
CA PHE A 179 36.43 12.61 28.72
C PHE A 179 36.56 13.93 29.50
N ASP A 180 37.42 13.95 30.53
CA ASP A 180 37.71 15.11 31.37
C ASP A 180 38.91 15.93 30.87
N LEU A 181 39.43 15.66 29.67
CA LEU A 181 40.54 16.42 29.10
C LEU A 181 40.12 17.86 28.79
N PRO A 182 40.93 18.87 29.16
CA PRO A 182 40.65 20.27 28.85
C PRO A 182 40.74 20.53 27.34
N GLU A 183 40.11 21.61 26.91
CA GLU A 183 40.25 22.11 25.54
C GLU A 183 41.71 22.51 25.27
N TYR A 184 42.17 22.37 24.03
CA TYR A 184 43.49 22.87 23.66
C TYR A 184 43.55 24.38 23.87
N GLU A 185 44.55 24.88 24.59
CA GLU A 185 44.86 26.30 24.61
C GLU A 185 45.05 26.79 23.16
N ASN A 186 44.41 27.90 22.83
CA ASN A 186 44.20 28.42 21.46
C ASN A 186 45.43 28.23 20.55
N GLU A 187 45.21 27.73 19.34
CA GLU A 187 46.25 27.59 18.30
C GLU A 187 47.04 28.89 18.02
N GLU A 188 46.49 30.05 18.39
CA GLU A 188 47.14 31.36 18.27
C GLU A 188 48.26 31.57 19.32
N GLU A 189 48.12 31.01 20.52
CA GLU A 189 49.16 31.07 21.57
C GLU A 189 50.23 30.00 21.35
N THR A 190 49.86 28.81 20.85
CA THR A 190 50.84 27.76 20.50
C THR A 190 51.72 28.18 19.32
N LYS A 191 51.16 28.88 18.32
CA LYS A 191 51.97 29.47 17.22
C LYS A 191 52.90 30.59 17.70
N ALA A 192 52.56 31.31 18.76
CA ALA A 192 53.42 32.33 19.35
C ALA A 192 54.54 31.73 20.21
N ALA A 193 54.27 30.63 20.92
CA ALA A 193 55.27 29.89 21.70
C ALA A 193 56.24 29.10 20.80
N ASP A 194 55.74 28.42 19.76
CA ASP A 194 56.54 27.68 18.78
C ASP A 194 57.43 28.59 17.90
N GLN A 195 57.12 29.90 17.82
CA GLN A 195 57.97 30.91 17.16
C GLN A 195 59.05 31.50 18.08
N ALA A 196 58.95 31.32 19.40
CA ALA A 196 59.93 31.86 20.36
C ALA A 196 61.11 30.90 20.58
N ASP A 197 60.89 29.58 20.48
CA ASP A 197 61.93 28.56 20.64
C ASP A 197 62.47 28.07 19.29
N ASN A 198 63.39 28.86 18.72
CA ASN A 198 64.09 28.60 17.45
C ASN A 198 64.99 27.33 17.42
N ASN A 199 64.82 26.34 18.30
CA ASN A 199 65.72 25.18 18.40
C ASN A 199 65.07 23.79 18.57
N THR A 200 63.75 23.64 18.51
CA THR A 200 63.11 22.32 18.50
C THR A 200 62.07 22.26 17.40
N SER A 201 62.42 21.65 16.27
CA SER A 201 61.48 21.28 15.22
C SER A 201 60.56 20.16 15.72
N THR A 202 59.49 20.50 16.43
CA THR A 202 58.43 19.56 16.78
C THR A 202 57.77 19.07 15.49
N GLU A 203 57.90 17.78 15.17
CA GLU A 203 57.46 17.19 13.90
C GLU A 203 55.92 17.17 13.75
N PHE A 204 55.18 17.37 14.85
CA PHE A 204 53.72 17.29 14.93
C PHE A 204 53.14 18.40 15.82
N SER A 205 52.01 18.98 15.38
CA SER A 205 51.19 19.88 16.21
C SER A 205 50.51 19.14 17.37
N ALA A 206 50.10 19.87 18.42
CA ALA A 206 49.44 19.27 19.59
C ALA A 206 48.16 18.47 19.23
N SER A 207 47.39 18.95 18.24
CA SER A 207 46.23 18.25 17.70
C SER A 207 46.61 16.96 16.95
N GLU A 208 47.67 17.00 16.14
CA GLU A 208 48.17 15.80 15.43
C GLU A 208 48.68 14.73 16.40
N ARG A 209 49.41 15.13 17.44
CA ARG A 209 49.89 14.22 18.49
C ARG A 209 48.76 13.48 19.17
N ARG A 210 47.67 14.16 19.49
CA ARG A 210 46.48 13.55 20.11
C ARG A 210 45.70 12.65 19.18
N ILE A 211 45.58 13.02 17.91
CA ILE A 211 44.95 12.14 16.91
C ILE A 211 45.79 10.87 16.73
N LEU A 212 47.13 10.98 16.73
CA LEU A 212 48.03 9.82 16.67
C LEU A 212 47.89 8.95 17.92
N LEU A 213 47.89 9.55 19.11
CA LEU A 213 47.63 8.87 20.37
C LEU A 213 46.31 8.12 20.33
N GLN A 214 45.21 8.80 19.99
CA GLN A 214 43.89 8.18 19.92
C GLN A 214 43.90 6.97 19.00
N LYS A 215 44.47 7.07 17.79
CA LYS A 215 44.51 5.95 16.84
C LYS A 215 45.27 4.75 17.39
N VAL A 216 46.47 4.94 17.92
CA VAL A 216 47.28 3.81 18.43
C VAL A 216 46.65 3.23 19.69
N PHE A 217 46.15 4.09 20.58
CA PHE A 217 45.48 3.68 21.82
C PHE A 217 44.23 2.83 21.54
N VAL A 218 43.37 3.29 20.65
CA VAL A 218 42.17 2.56 20.23
C VAL A 218 42.54 1.28 19.49
N GLN A 219 43.54 1.31 18.61
CA GLN A 219 43.98 0.13 17.89
C GLN A 219 44.41 -1.01 18.83
N VAL A 220 45.12 -0.69 19.92
CA VAL A 220 45.50 -1.66 20.96
C VAL A 220 44.24 -2.20 21.65
N LEU A 221 43.32 -1.33 22.09
CA LEU A 221 42.07 -1.75 22.74
C LEU A 221 41.20 -2.63 21.84
N VAL A 222 41.06 -2.28 20.56
CA VAL A 222 40.34 -3.06 19.55
C VAL A 222 40.98 -4.44 19.41
N ARG A 223 42.31 -4.51 19.23
CA ARG A 223 43.04 -5.80 19.12
C ARG A 223 42.86 -6.67 20.36
N LEU A 224 42.91 -6.09 21.55
CA LEU A 224 42.62 -6.81 22.79
C LEU A 224 41.15 -7.30 22.79
N CYS A 225 40.19 -6.41 22.56
CA CYS A 225 38.76 -6.72 22.64
C CYS A 225 38.24 -7.58 21.46
N SER A 226 39.08 -7.89 20.47
CA SER A 226 38.86 -8.95 19.48
C SER A 226 38.96 -10.37 20.06
N HIS A 227 39.17 -10.52 21.36
CA HIS A 227 39.23 -11.80 22.07
C HIS A 227 38.29 -11.83 23.28
N VAL A 228 37.83 -13.03 23.66
CA VAL A 228 36.92 -13.25 24.80
C VAL A 228 37.58 -12.93 26.15
N ALA A 229 38.87 -13.26 26.32
CA ALA A 229 39.55 -13.13 27.62
C ALA A 229 39.58 -11.68 28.16
N PRO A 230 39.90 -10.65 27.36
CA PRO A 230 39.76 -9.25 27.78
C PRO A 230 38.35 -8.86 28.22
N ALA A 231 37.31 -9.28 27.50
CA ALA A 231 35.92 -8.97 27.87
C ALA A 231 35.53 -9.57 29.23
N GLU A 232 35.92 -10.82 29.48
CA GLU A 232 35.73 -11.47 30.79
C GLU A 232 36.56 -10.82 31.90
N GLU A 233 37.74 -10.28 31.58
CA GLU A 233 38.55 -9.53 32.54
C GLU A 233 37.90 -8.21 32.93
N LEU A 234 37.42 -7.45 31.95
CA LEU A 234 36.68 -6.21 32.17
C LEU A 234 35.43 -6.44 33.03
N ALA A 235 34.68 -7.51 32.76
CA ALA A 235 33.52 -7.90 33.57
C ALA A 235 33.93 -8.27 35.01
N ARG A 236 34.99 -9.07 35.19
CA ARG A 236 35.46 -9.50 36.52
C ARG A 236 36.02 -8.35 37.37
N LYS A 237 36.63 -7.36 36.73
CA LYS A 237 37.22 -6.18 37.37
C LYS A 237 36.23 -5.03 37.58
N ASP A 238 34.99 -5.19 37.12
CA ASP A 238 33.93 -4.17 37.16
C ASP A 238 34.24 -2.91 36.33
N ASP A 239 34.97 -3.06 35.23
CA ASP A 239 35.41 -1.96 34.36
C ASP A 239 34.64 -1.92 33.02
N LEU A 240 33.91 -2.98 32.68
CA LEU A 240 33.11 -3.03 31.45
C LEU A 240 31.96 -2.02 31.48
N ASN A 241 31.38 -1.74 32.65
CA ASN A 241 30.34 -0.71 32.80
C ASN A 241 30.80 0.69 32.35
N LEU A 242 32.11 1.00 32.47
CA LEU A 242 32.68 2.28 32.04
C LEU A 242 32.54 2.49 30.53
N LEU A 243 32.61 1.42 29.72
CA LEU A 243 32.37 1.52 28.28
C LEU A 243 30.91 1.84 27.97
N PHE A 244 29.96 1.23 28.67
CA PHE A 244 28.53 1.52 28.50
C PHE A 244 28.19 2.95 28.93
N SER A 245 28.78 3.43 30.03
CA SER A 245 28.66 4.83 30.42
C SER A 245 29.32 5.74 29.36
N ALA A 246 30.53 5.42 28.90
CA ALA A 246 31.27 6.25 27.94
C ALA A 246 30.50 6.50 26.64
N ILE A 247 29.80 5.50 26.10
CA ILE A 247 29.12 5.64 24.81
C ILE A 247 27.86 6.53 24.87
N THR A 248 27.28 6.75 26.04
CA THR A 248 26.05 7.55 26.21
C THR A 248 26.18 8.73 27.17
N SER A 249 27.31 8.87 27.86
CA SER A 249 27.59 10.04 28.71
C SER A 249 27.78 11.30 27.85
N TRP A 250 27.36 12.43 28.42
CA TRP A 250 27.72 13.74 27.88
C TRP A 250 29.24 13.95 27.97
N CYS A 251 29.82 14.52 26.93
CA CYS A 251 31.21 14.97 26.93
C CYS A 251 31.34 16.25 26.10
N PRO A 252 32.31 17.13 26.41
CA PRO A 252 32.61 18.29 25.58
C PRO A 252 32.92 17.91 24.13
N GLN A 253 32.58 18.80 23.18
CA GLN A 253 32.70 18.51 21.74
C GLN A 253 34.12 18.15 21.31
N HIS A 254 35.14 18.75 21.92
CA HIS A 254 36.55 18.43 21.65
C HIS A 254 36.94 17.01 22.07
N ASN A 255 36.21 16.40 23.02
CA ASN A 255 36.41 15.03 23.48
C ASN A 255 35.50 14.00 22.78
N ALA A 256 34.66 14.42 21.83
CA ALA A 256 33.76 13.53 21.09
C ALA A 256 34.49 12.37 20.37
N LEU A 257 35.76 12.58 20.00
CA LEU A 257 36.63 11.53 19.43
C LEU A 257 36.84 10.34 20.38
N TRP A 258 36.89 10.58 21.70
CA TRP A 258 37.04 9.53 22.70
C TRP A 258 35.73 8.76 22.92
N ARG A 259 34.58 9.42 22.80
CA ARG A 259 33.27 8.74 22.77
C ARG A 259 33.15 7.81 21.56
N LYS A 260 33.55 8.28 20.37
CA LYS A 260 33.60 7.44 19.15
C LYS A 260 34.57 6.27 19.31
N SER A 261 35.68 6.49 19.99
CA SER A 261 36.66 5.45 20.34
C SER A 261 36.07 4.39 21.29
N ALA A 262 35.33 4.79 22.32
CA ALA A 262 34.63 3.87 23.22
C ALA A 262 33.58 3.04 22.49
N ALA A 263 32.83 3.66 21.57
CA ALA A 263 31.87 2.96 20.71
C ALA A 263 32.55 1.91 19.83
N GLU A 264 33.70 2.22 19.21
CA GLU A 264 34.47 1.26 18.39
C GLU A 264 34.97 0.06 19.20
N VAL A 265 35.48 0.31 20.41
CA VAL A 265 35.93 -0.76 21.32
C VAL A 265 34.75 -1.64 21.75
N LEU A 266 33.62 -1.03 22.14
CA LEU A 266 32.42 -1.76 22.54
C LEU A 266 31.84 -2.60 21.38
N MET A 267 31.88 -2.07 20.15
CA MET A 267 31.48 -2.80 18.93
C MET A 267 32.43 -3.93 18.56
N THR A 268 33.69 -3.85 18.95
CA THR A 268 34.62 -4.97 18.77
C THR A 268 34.33 -6.05 19.80
N LEU A 269 34.07 -5.65 21.05
CA LEU A 269 33.69 -6.55 22.14
C LEU A 269 32.35 -7.25 21.86
N SER A 270 31.36 -6.59 21.25
CA SER A 270 30.09 -7.22 20.90
C SER A 270 30.26 -8.38 19.92
N ARG A 271 31.16 -8.26 18.96
CA ARG A 271 31.39 -9.29 17.93
C ARG A 271 32.23 -10.47 18.41
N HIS A 272 33.17 -10.23 19.32
CA HIS A 272 34.20 -11.22 19.67
C HIS A 272 34.25 -11.59 21.15
N GLY A 273 33.73 -10.74 22.03
CA GLY A 273 33.89 -10.83 23.48
C GLY A 273 32.66 -11.29 24.25
N LEU A 274 31.51 -11.52 23.59
CA LEU A 274 30.27 -11.92 24.26
C LEU A 274 30.31 -13.39 24.68
N SER A 275 30.63 -13.64 25.95
CA SER A 275 30.43 -14.92 26.64
C SER A 275 29.29 -14.85 27.66
N GLN A 276 28.79 -16.00 28.13
CA GLN A 276 27.72 -16.04 29.14
C GLN A 276 28.06 -15.26 30.44
N PRO A 277 29.29 -15.34 30.99
CA PRO A 277 29.72 -14.47 32.10
C PRO A 277 29.62 -12.98 31.79
N VAL A 278 29.98 -12.56 30.58
CA VAL A 278 29.94 -11.15 30.16
C VAL A 278 28.49 -10.67 30.05
N VAL A 279 27.62 -11.44 29.39
CA VAL A 279 26.18 -11.13 29.30
C VAL A 279 25.55 -11.05 30.69
N SER A 280 25.86 -12.01 31.58
CA SER A 280 25.37 -12.02 32.96
C SER A 280 25.84 -10.79 33.74
N TYR A 281 27.10 -10.36 33.55
CA TYR A 281 27.61 -9.13 34.16
C TYR A 281 26.84 -7.90 33.67
N ILE A 282 26.65 -7.75 32.35
CA ILE A 282 25.96 -6.60 31.73
C ILE A 282 24.53 -6.49 32.28
N HIS A 283 23.82 -7.62 32.36
CA HIS A 283 22.48 -7.71 32.93
C HIS A 283 22.46 -7.29 34.41
N ASN A 284 23.29 -7.93 35.24
CA ASN A 284 23.32 -7.70 36.69
C ASN A 284 23.74 -6.28 37.07
N LYS A 285 24.56 -5.63 36.23
CA LYS A 285 24.99 -4.24 36.43
C LYS A 285 24.03 -3.22 35.82
N GLY A 286 23.02 -3.65 35.08
CA GLY A 286 22.07 -2.76 34.43
C GLY A 286 22.70 -1.86 33.38
N CYS A 287 23.75 -2.31 32.69
CA CYS A 287 24.50 -1.48 31.75
C CYS A 287 23.62 -0.91 30.62
N VAL A 288 22.68 -1.72 30.10
CA VAL A 288 21.71 -1.27 29.08
C VAL A 288 20.77 -0.20 29.64
N ALA A 289 20.34 -0.34 30.90
CA ALA A 289 19.49 0.64 31.57
C ALA A 289 20.21 1.99 31.72
N VAL A 290 21.49 1.97 32.12
CA VAL A 290 22.34 3.18 32.21
C VAL A 290 22.45 3.87 30.85
N CYS A 291 22.59 3.12 29.75
CA CYS A 291 22.62 3.72 28.42
C CYS A 291 21.32 4.47 28.10
N VAL A 292 20.17 3.87 28.37
CA VAL A 292 18.86 4.49 28.14
C VAL A 292 18.68 5.72 29.03
N GLU A 293 19.02 5.61 30.32
CA GLU A 293 18.90 6.69 31.29
C GLU A 293 19.75 7.92 30.90
N ASN A 294 21.00 7.70 30.49
CA ASN A 294 21.90 8.77 30.06
C ASN A 294 21.36 9.51 28.81
N MET A 295 20.85 8.76 27.84
CA MET A 295 20.25 9.34 26.62
C MET A 295 18.96 10.11 26.91
N GLU A 296 18.16 9.65 27.89
CA GLU A 296 16.88 10.29 28.24
C GLU A 296 17.05 11.53 29.11
N ARG A 297 18.01 11.52 30.05
CA ARG A 297 18.21 12.60 31.04
C ARG A 297 19.24 13.66 30.64
N GLY A 298 20.02 13.44 29.58
CA GLY A 298 21.05 14.37 29.14
C GLY A 298 20.46 15.70 28.67
N GLN A 299 20.58 16.75 29.49
CA GLN A 299 20.02 18.09 29.19
C GLN A 299 20.77 18.82 28.07
N ASP A 300 22.06 18.50 27.89
CA ASP A 300 22.96 19.16 26.94
C ASP A 300 23.31 18.29 25.71
N LEU A 301 22.53 17.23 25.44
CA LEU A 301 22.73 16.37 24.28
C LEU A 301 21.94 16.88 23.07
N SER A 302 22.60 17.05 21.94
CA SER A 302 21.92 17.34 20.68
C SER A 302 21.20 16.10 20.14
N PRO A 303 20.11 16.27 19.36
CA PRO A 303 19.39 15.13 18.77
C PRO A 303 20.29 14.22 17.90
N LEU A 304 21.25 14.78 17.17
CA LEU A 304 22.17 14.00 16.34
C LEU A 304 23.12 13.13 17.17
N GLU A 305 23.56 13.62 18.32
CA GLU A 305 24.36 12.80 19.25
C GLU A 305 23.55 11.63 19.81
N ILE A 306 22.29 11.85 20.17
CA ILE A 306 21.40 10.78 20.63
C ILE A 306 21.19 9.74 19.51
N VAL A 307 21.11 10.16 18.24
CA VAL A 307 21.07 9.23 17.09
C VAL A 307 22.36 8.41 17.01
N GLU A 308 23.55 9.02 17.13
CA GLU A 308 24.84 8.30 17.15
C GLU A 308 24.91 7.29 18.32
N MET A 309 24.38 7.66 19.49
CA MET A 309 24.29 6.77 20.66
C MET A 309 23.37 5.57 20.40
N PHE A 310 22.19 5.80 19.83
CA PHE A 310 21.27 4.72 19.43
C PHE A 310 21.91 3.77 18.41
N VAL A 311 22.64 4.29 17.42
CA VAL A 311 23.36 3.46 16.44
C VAL A 311 24.28 2.48 17.16
N THR A 312 25.06 2.97 18.13
CA THR A 312 26.01 2.13 18.90
C THR A 312 25.28 1.10 19.74
N VAL A 313 24.27 1.51 20.51
CA VAL A 313 23.47 0.59 21.35
C VAL A 313 22.76 -0.47 20.50
N PHE A 314 22.21 -0.11 19.34
CA PHE A 314 21.50 -1.06 18.48
C PHE A 314 22.44 -2.04 17.81
N CYS A 315 23.62 -1.61 17.38
CA CYS A 315 24.63 -2.52 16.84
C CYS A 315 25.07 -3.53 17.92
N PHE A 316 25.23 -3.09 19.18
CA PHE A 316 25.52 -3.98 20.31
C PHE A 316 24.36 -4.96 20.60
N LEU A 317 23.12 -4.46 20.62
CA LEU A 317 21.92 -5.29 20.85
C LEU A 317 21.72 -6.32 19.73
N LYS A 318 22.03 -5.96 18.48
CA LYS A 318 22.00 -6.88 17.34
C LYS A 318 22.96 -8.04 17.55
N ASP A 319 24.24 -7.75 17.77
CA ASP A 319 25.27 -8.78 17.95
C ASP A 319 24.97 -9.65 19.19
N SER A 320 24.54 -9.03 20.29
CA SER A 320 24.18 -9.79 21.51
C SER A 320 22.93 -10.65 21.37
N SER A 321 21.98 -10.28 20.51
CA SER A 321 20.77 -11.07 20.26
C SER A 321 21.05 -12.42 19.58
N GLU A 322 22.20 -12.57 18.92
CA GLU A 322 22.65 -13.86 18.38
C GLU A 322 23.12 -14.82 19.49
N VAL A 323 23.53 -14.27 20.64
CA VAL A 323 24.07 -15.03 21.79
C VAL A 323 23.02 -15.25 22.88
N SER A 324 22.19 -14.26 23.19
CA SER A 324 21.18 -14.31 24.25
C SER A 324 20.02 -13.33 24.05
N GLN A 325 18.84 -13.68 24.56
CA GLN A 325 17.67 -12.79 24.60
C GLN A 325 17.74 -11.72 25.71
N THR A 326 18.57 -11.95 26.75
CA THR A 326 18.57 -11.17 27.99
C THR A 326 18.69 -9.66 27.77
N LEU A 327 19.60 -9.20 26.91
CA LEU A 327 19.88 -7.77 26.76
C LEU A 327 18.81 -7.01 25.97
N LEU A 328 18.07 -7.70 25.10
CA LEU A 328 16.87 -7.15 24.48
C LEU A 328 15.73 -7.00 25.51
N ASP A 329 15.61 -7.95 26.43
CA ASP A 329 14.64 -7.87 27.53
C ASP A 329 15.02 -6.78 28.54
N ASP A 330 16.32 -6.54 28.77
CA ASP A 330 16.81 -5.41 29.57
C ASP A 330 16.48 -4.08 28.91
N PHE A 331 16.71 -3.94 27.60
CA PHE A 331 16.34 -2.74 26.85
C PHE A 331 14.82 -2.48 26.91
N ARG A 332 14.01 -3.54 26.82
CA ARG A 332 12.56 -3.45 27.00
C ARG A 332 12.18 -3.01 28.42
N SER A 333 12.74 -3.65 29.43
CA SER A 333 12.44 -3.40 30.84
C SER A 333 12.85 -1.99 31.27
N SER A 334 13.89 -1.44 30.62
CA SER A 334 14.39 -0.07 30.80
C SER A 334 13.60 0.98 29.99
N GLN A 335 12.43 0.62 29.43
CA GLN A 335 11.61 1.51 28.59
C GLN A 335 12.31 2.05 27.33
N GLY A 336 13.38 1.38 26.86
CA GLY A 336 14.16 1.83 25.71
C GLY A 336 13.34 1.98 24.42
N TYR A 337 12.39 1.07 24.16
CA TYR A 337 11.46 1.17 23.02
C TYR A 337 10.49 2.35 23.14
N ALA A 338 9.98 2.62 24.34
CA ALA A 338 9.06 3.74 24.57
C ALA A 338 9.80 5.07 24.39
N PHE A 339 11.00 5.19 24.98
CA PHE A 339 11.88 6.34 24.79
C PHE A 339 12.20 6.58 23.31
N LEU A 340 12.53 5.53 22.55
CA LEU A 340 12.80 5.61 21.11
C LEU A 340 11.60 6.15 20.32
N ALA A 341 10.38 5.71 20.65
CA ALA A 341 9.16 6.19 20.00
C ALA A 341 8.95 7.69 20.28
N GLU A 342 9.08 8.12 21.53
CA GLU A 342 8.98 9.54 21.91
C GLU A 342 10.08 10.38 21.26
N PHE A 343 11.31 9.85 21.17
CA PHE A 343 12.43 10.54 20.55
C PHE A 343 12.20 10.77 19.05
N LEU A 344 11.77 9.75 18.30
CA LEU A 344 11.41 9.89 16.88
C LEU A 344 10.29 10.92 16.66
N LEU A 345 9.29 10.94 17.54
CA LEU A 345 8.20 11.92 17.49
C LEU A 345 8.67 13.34 17.81
N ARG A 346 9.62 13.52 18.74
CA ARG A 346 10.24 14.83 19.02
C ARG A 346 11.09 15.32 17.86
N MET A 347 11.87 14.43 17.24
CA MET A 347 12.72 14.76 16.10
C MET A 347 11.94 15.19 14.85
N GLU A 348 10.67 14.81 14.71
CA GLU A 348 9.86 15.19 13.53
C GLU A 348 9.68 16.71 13.35
N ALA A 349 9.83 17.47 14.44
CA ALA A 349 9.71 18.93 14.43
C ALA A 349 10.93 19.64 13.83
N ASP A 350 12.07 18.96 13.71
CA ASP A 350 13.29 19.53 13.14
C ASP A 350 13.25 19.47 11.61
N THR A 351 13.35 20.63 10.97
CA THR A 351 13.28 20.78 9.52
C THR A 351 14.64 20.68 8.82
N ASN A 352 15.74 20.58 9.56
CA ASN A 352 17.09 20.51 8.98
C ASN A 352 17.28 19.22 8.17
N ASP A 353 17.91 19.32 6.99
CA ASP A 353 18.11 18.17 6.09
C ASP A 353 18.94 17.05 6.75
N GLU A 354 19.96 17.42 7.53
CA GLU A 354 20.77 16.47 8.29
C GLU A 354 19.94 15.73 9.35
N SER A 355 19.09 16.44 10.11
CA SER A 355 18.18 15.84 11.08
C SER A 355 17.14 14.94 10.43
N ARG A 356 16.64 15.30 9.24
CA ARG A 356 15.69 14.47 8.47
C ARG A 356 16.32 13.18 7.97
N GLU A 357 17.57 13.24 7.53
CA GLU A 357 18.32 12.05 7.11
C GLU A 357 18.70 11.17 8.32
N ALA A 358 19.10 11.77 9.43
CA ALA A 358 19.35 11.06 10.68
C ALA A 358 18.08 10.35 11.21
N LEU A 359 16.93 11.04 11.19
CA LEU A 359 15.62 10.49 11.52
C LEU A 359 15.29 9.28 10.62
N ARG A 360 15.49 9.41 9.31
CA ARG A 360 15.27 8.32 8.35
C ARG A 360 16.14 7.11 8.68
N ASN A 361 17.43 7.33 8.88
CA ASN A 361 18.38 6.25 9.21
C ASN A 361 18.02 5.58 10.54
N LEU A 362 17.57 6.35 11.54
CA LEU A 362 17.11 5.78 12.81
C LEU A 362 15.87 4.89 12.62
N VAL A 363 14.88 5.31 11.83
CA VAL A 363 13.69 4.47 11.52
C VAL A 363 14.09 3.17 10.81
N LEU A 364 15.05 3.21 9.88
CA LEU A 364 15.59 2.02 9.22
C LEU A 364 16.31 1.10 10.21
N LEU A 365 17.00 1.65 11.21
CA LEU A 365 17.61 0.86 12.27
C LEU A 365 16.56 0.21 13.18
N VAL A 366 15.46 0.91 13.50
CA VAL A 366 14.32 0.30 14.24
C VAL A 366 13.72 -0.87 13.45
N SER A 367 13.58 -0.72 12.13
CA SER A 367 13.18 -1.81 11.23
C SER A 367 14.17 -2.98 11.31
N SER A 368 15.48 -2.72 11.23
CA SER A 368 16.50 -3.76 11.39
C SER A 368 16.45 -4.46 12.75
N LEU A 369 16.15 -3.71 13.82
CA LEU A 369 16.04 -4.24 15.18
C LEU A 369 14.86 -5.20 15.32
N SER A 370 13.84 -5.10 14.46
CA SER A 370 12.70 -6.01 14.42
C SER A 370 13.09 -7.44 14.01
N TYR A 371 14.21 -7.62 13.30
CA TYR A 371 14.77 -8.93 12.94
C TYR A 371 15.75 -9.49 13.97
N CYS A 372 16.14 -8.69 14.97
CA CYS A 372 17.11 -9.09 15.99
C CYS A 372 16.39 -9.90 17.08
N GLY A 373 16.97 -11.02 17.50
CA GLY A 373 16.40 -11.85 18.56
C GLY A 373 16.98 -13.26 18.57
N TYR A 374 17.05 -13.84 19.77
CA TYR A 374 17.60 -15.17 19.98
C TYR A 374 16.61 -16.26 19.56
N ILE A 375 15.32 -16.01 19.81
CA ILE A 375 14.23 -16.95 19.52
C ILE A 375 13.57 -16.56 18.20
N GLU A 376 13.49 -17.51 17.26
CA GLU A 376 12.71 -17.32 16.03
C GLU A 376 11.21 -17.38 16.35
N LEU A 377 10.51 -16.29 16.05
CA LEU A 377 9.06 -16.21 16.25
C LEU A 377 8.33 -16.97 15.14
N LYS A 378 7.21 -17.60 15.51
CA LYS A 378 6.37 -18.35 14.59
C LYS A 378 5.06 -17.60 14.32
N PRO A 379 4.53 -17.70 13.09
CA PRO A 379 3.19 -17.24 12.76
C PRO A 379 2.13 -17.75 13.74
N SER A 380 1.15 -16.90 14.05
CA SER A 380 0.00 -17.29 14.88
C SER A 380 -0.80 -18.41 14.21
N SER A 381 -1.14 -19.46 14.97
CA SER A 381 -2.04 -20.51 14.48
C SER A 381 -3.48 -20.02 14.25
N ALA A 382 -3.82 -18.82 14.74
CA ALA A 382 -5.14 -18.23 14.55
C ALA A 382 -5.48 -18.05 13.06
N SER A 383 -4.51 -17.70 12.21
CA SER A 383 -4.72 -17.50 10.77
C SER A 383 -5.05 -18.80 10.02
N GLN A 384 -4.68 -19.97 10.56
CA GLN A 384 -5.07 -21.29 10.02
C GLN A 384 -6.51 -21.67 10.36
N GLY A 385 -7.10 -21.09 11.41
CA GLY A 385 -8.48 -21.34 11.83
C GLY A 385 -9.48 -20.33 11.28
N SER A 386 -9.11 -19.52 10.28
CA SER A 386 -10.02 -18.55 9.66
C SER A 386 -11.21 -19.24 9.00
N LEU A 387 -12.41 -18.68 9.12
CA LEU A 387 -13.60 -19.20 8.45
C LEU A 387 -13.49 -19.10 6.92
N TYR A 388 -12.74 -18.11 6.43
CA TYR A 388 -12.57 -17.82 5.01
C TYR A 388 -11.13 -18.01 4.59
N HIS A 389 -10.93 -18.79 3.53
CA HIS A 389 -9.63 -19.02 2.92
C HIS A 389 -9.72 -18.85 1.40
N LEU A 390 -8.70 -18.22 0.82
CA LEU A 390 -8.53 -18.20 -0.62
C LEU A 390 -7.98 -19.55 -1.11
N PRO A 391 -8.31 -19.97 -2.35
CA PRO A 391 -7.75 -21.18 -2.94
C PRO A 391 -6.22 -21.17 -2.89
N ASN A 392 -5.60 -22.30 -2.55
CA ASN A 392 -4.14 -22.48 -2.45
C ASN A 392 -3.44 -21.67 -1.34
N PHE A 393 -4.18 -21.07 -0.40
CA PHE A 393 -3.55 -20.47 0.77
C PHE A 393 -2.90 -21.55 1.65
N SER A 394 -1.65 -21.30 2.04
CA SER A 394 -0.97 -22.07 3.08
C SER A 394 -0.24 -21.07 3.97
N LEU A 395 -0.28 -21.29 5.29
CA LEU A 395 0.38 -20.39 6.23
C LEU A 395 1.89 -20.40 5.96
N PRO A 396 2.50 -19.27 5.58
CA PRO A 396 3.93 -19.24 5.29
C PRO A 396 4.74 -19.56 6.53
N VAL A 397 5.88 -20.23 6.34
CA VAL A 397 6.84 -20.56 7.40
C VAL A 397 8.05 -19.63 7.25
N PRO A 398 8.64 -19.15 8.36
CA PRO A 398 9.87 -18.37 8.32
C PRO A 398 10.93 -18.99 7.41
N SER A 399 11.52 -18.18 6.54
CA SER A 399 12.50 -18.61 5.53
C SER A 399 13.84 -19.05 6.11
N GLY A 400 14.11 -18.75 7.39
CA GLY A 400 15.37 -19.06 8.07
C GLY A 400 16.57 -18.22 7.61
N ARG A 401 16.37 -17.20 6.76
CA ARG A 401 17.44 -16.35 6.20
C ARG A 401 17.80 -15.13 7.05
N GLY A 402 17.31 -15.06 8.30
CA GLY A 402 17.48 -13.90 9.18
C GLY A 402 16.61 -12.69 8.82
N ALA A 403 15.67 -12.84 7.89
CA ALA A 403 14.71 -11.80 7.48
C ALA A 403 13.35 -11.89 8.19
N SER A 404 13.13 -12.94 8.98
CA SER A 404 11.90 -13.14 9.71
C SER A 404 11.92 -12.34 11.02
N VAL A 405 10.78 -11.75 11.41
CA VAL A 405 10.67 -10.92 12.62
C VAL A 405 10.97 -11.74 13.87
N ARG A 406 11.81 -11.20 14.75
CA ARG A 406 12.17 -11.78 16.06
C ARG A 406 11.89 -10.86 17.23
N ASN A 407 11.69 -9.57 16.97
CA ASN A 407 11.43 -8.57 17.99
C ASN A 407 10.20 -7.74 17.67
N VAL A 408 9.08 -8.15 18.29
CA VAL A 408 7.80 -7.46 18.15
C VAL A 408 7.83 -6.07 18.81
N GLN A 409 8.63 -5.85 19.85
CA GLN A 409 8.68 -4.56 20.55
C GLN A 409 9.28 -3.46 19.67
N ALA A 410 10.34 -3.77 18.92
CA ALA A 410 10.91 -2.85 17.93
C ALA A 410 9.88 -2.52 16.83
N PHE A 411 9.14 -3.50 16.34
CA PHE A 411 8.08 -3.26 15.37
C PHE A 411 6.94 -2.39 15.94
N ASN A 412 6.61 -2.53 17.23
CA ASN A 412 5.61 -1.70 17.91
C ASN A 412 6.01 -0.23 18.03
N VAL A 413 7.31 0.08 18.05
CA VAL A 413 7.80 1.46 17.94
C VAL A 413 7.33 2.07 16.61
N LEU A 414 7.52 1.37 15.49
CA LEU A 414 7.07 1.85 14.17
C LEU A 414 5.56 2.12 14.16
N GLN A 415 4.76 1.23 14.74
CA GLN A 415 3.31 1.41 14.81
C GLN A 415 2.91 2.63 15.64
N THR A 416 3.52 2.80 16.80
CA THR A 416 3.23 3.92 17.70
C THR A 416 3.62 5.24 17.06
N VAL A 417 4.78 5.29 16.41
CA VAL A 417 5.26 6.48 15.70
C VAL A 417 4.33 6.81 14.52
N PHE A 418 3.88 5.82 13.74
CA PHE A 418 2.91 6.07 12.66
C PHE A 418 1.59 6.63 13.19
N LEU A 419 1.04 6.06 14.26
CA LEU A 419 -0.25 6.48 14.82
C LEU A 419 -0.23 7.89 15.44
N ARG A 420 0.94 8.35 15.91
CA ARG A 420 1.11 9.64 16.59
C ARG A 420 1.78 10.73 15.75
N GLY A 421 2.60 10.35 14.77
CA GLY A 421 3.32 11.30 13.92
C GLY A 421 2.37 12.20 13.13
N THR A 422 2.81 13.41 12.85
CA THR A 422 1.99 14.42 12.17
C THR A 422 2.54 14.78 10.80
N THR A 423 3.86 14.62 10.60
CA THR A 423 4.53 15.00 9.37
C THR A 423 4.41 13.93 8.27
N ALA A 424 4.23 14.38 7.03
CA ALA A 424 4.20 13.50 5.86
C ALA A 424 5.51 12.70 5.72
N ASN A 425 6.66 13.35 5.99
CA ASN A 425 7.99 12.76 5.90
C ASN A 425 8.14 11.56 6.86
N LEU A 426 7.87 11.74 8.16
CA LEU A 426 8.00 10.67 9.14
C LEU A 426 7.00 9.54 8.86
N CYS A 427 5.72 9.88 8.60
CA CYS A 427 4.71 8.87 8.31
C CYS A 427 5.06 8.03 7.07
N SER A 428 5.64 8.66 6.04
CA SER A 428 6.09 7.98 4.82
C SER A 428 7.21 6.99 5.12
N VAL A 429 8.27 7.44 5.79
CA VAL A 429 9.44 6.59 6.10
C VAL A 429 9.05 5.42 7.01
N VAL A 430 8.19 5.66 8.00
CA VAL A 430 7.73 4.61 8.92
C VAL A 430 6.84 3.59 8.21
N LEU A 431 5.92 4.03 7.35
CA LEU A 431 5.07 3.13 6.60
C LEU A 431 5.87 2.32 5.56
N ASP A 432 6.88 2.93 4.93
CA ASP A 432 7.83 2.23 4.06
C ASP A 432 8.65 1.20 4.83
N ALA A 433 9.07 1.50 6.06
CA ALA A 433 9.77 0.57 6.93
C ALA A 433 8.88 -0.61 7.35
N ILE A 434 7.61 -0.37 7.69
CA ILE A 434 6.63 -1.43 7.98
C ILE A 434 6.39 -2.29 6.74
N SER A 435 6.22 -1.66 5.58
CA SER A 435 6.07 -2.35 4.30
C SER A 435 7.28 -3.23 4.02
N ALA A 436 8.50 -2.72 4.21
CA ALA A 436 9.74 -3.49 4.03
C ALA A 436 9.81 -4.70 4.97
N VAL A 437 9.33 -4.59 6.21
CA VAL A 437 9.21 -5.73 7.15
C VAL A 437 8.23 -6.78 6.64
N TYR A 438 7.10 -6.39 6.08
CA TYR A 438 6.15 -7.37 5.51
C TYR A 438 6.66 -8.03 4.22
N HIS A 439 7.46 -7.34 3.41
CA HIS A 439 8.00 -7.87 2.16
C HIS A 439 9.27 -8.71 2.34
N SER A 440 10.01 -8.55 3.44
CA SER A 440 11.27 -9.26 3.65
C SER A 440 11.10 -10.76 3.89
N ASP A 441 9.96 -11.17 4.45
CA ASP A 441 9.55 -12.57 4.55
C ASP A 441 8.01 -12.67 4.58
N SER A 442 7.44 -13.54 3.75
CA SER A 442 6.00 -13.81 3.71
C SER A 442 5.40 -14.23 5.07
N ALA A 443 6.21 -14.77 5.98
CA ALA A 443 5.77 -15.11 7.34
C ALA A 443 5.58 -13.89 8.26
N ASN A 444 6.17 -12.73 7.94
CA ASN A 444 6.26 -11.58 8.85
C ASN A 444 4.90 -10.97 9.17
N TYR A 445 4.02 -10.82 8.18
CA TYR A 445 2.65 -10.35 8.42
C TYR A 445 1.93 -11.25 9.44
N PHE A 446 2.08 -12.57 9.33
CA PHE A 446 1.42 -13.54 10.21
C PHE A 446 2.06 -13.66 11.60
N ILE A 447 3.37 -13.41 11.73
CA ILE A 447 4.04 -13.26 13.04
C ILE A 447 3.48 -12.03 13.76
N LEU A 448 3.24 -10.95 13.02
CA LEU A 448 2.81 -9.65 13.53
C LEU A 448 1.28 -9.46 13.58
N GLU A 449 0.50 -10.46 13.18
CA GLU A 449 -0.98 -10.40 13.12
C GLU A 449 -1.62 -9.97 14.45
N THR A 450 -1.02 -10.38 15.57
CA THR A 450 -1.47 -10.04 16.93
C THR A 450 -1.32 -8.55 17.27
N GLN A 451 -0.55 -7.79 16.49
CA GLN A 451 -0.37 -6.36 16.69
C GLN A 451 -1.45 -5.52 16.01
N HIS A 452 -2.30 -6.12 15.17
CA HIS A 452 -3.46 -5.44 14.55
C HIS A 452 -3.10 -4.16 13.77
N THR A 453 -1.89 -4.09 13.21
CA THR A 453 -1.30 -2.85 12.69
C THR A 453 -2.16 -2.14 11.65
N LEU A 454 -2.57 -2.84 10.58
CA LEU A 454 -3.35 -2.24 9.50
C LEU A 454 -4.78 -1.88 9.92
N SER A 455 -5.33 -2.64 10.88
CA SER A 455 -6.62 -2.37 11.52
C SER A 455 -6.55 -1.08 12.33
N SER A 456 -5.60 -0.95 13.25
CA SER A 456 -5.43 0.24 14.08
C SER A 456 -5.11 1.49 13.25
N PHE A 457 -4.37 1.34 12.14
CA PHE A 457 -4.10 2.46 11.24
C PHE A 457 -5.37 3.03 10.59
N ALA A 458 -6.39 2.20 10.34
CA ALA A 458 -7.64 2.65 9.73
C ALA A 458 -8.37 3.71 10.58
N GLU A 459 -8.21 3.70 11.90
CA GLU A 459 -8.87 4.67 12.78
C GLU A 459 -8.41 6.12 12.52
N LYS A 460 -7.12 6.31 12.22
CA LYS A 460 -6.51 7.65 12.05
C LYS A 460 -6.04 7.95 10.63
N ILE A 461 -6.22 7.03 9.68
CA ILE A 461 -5.69 7.22 8.31
C ILE A 461 -6.28 8.45 7.62
N HIS A 462 -7.53 8.81 7.94
CA HIS A 462 -8.20 10.00 7.40
C HIS A 462 -7.53 11.32 7.81
N THR A 463 -6.72 11.33 8.87
CA THR A 463 -5.96 12.53 9.31
C THR A 463 -4.59 12.63 8.65
N LYS A 464 -4.19 11.64 7.84
CA LYS A 464 -2.87 11.58 7.19
C LYS A 464 -2.94 12.18 5.78
N PRO A 465 -1.81 12.65 5.22
CA PRO A 465 -1.73 13.13 3.84
C PRO A 465 -2.13 12.06 2.82
N LYS A 466 -2.67 12.46 1.67
CA LYS A 466 -3.18 11.57 0.62
C LYS A 466 -2.20 10.46 0.22
N GLU A 467 -0.93 10.80 -0.02
CA GLU A 467 0.13 9.84 -0.37
C GLU A 467 0.31 8.73 0.68
N ILE A 468 0.16 9.06 1.97
CA ILE A 468 0.25 8.09 3.07
C ILE A 468 -0.98 7.19 3.12
N GLN A 469 -2.16 7.77 2.84
CA GLN A 469 -3.39 6.98 2.71
C GLN A 469 -3.25 5.96 1.57
N GLU A 470 -2.74 6.37 0.41
CA GLU A 470 -2.52 5.49 -0.75
C GLU A 470 -1.61 4.32 -0.40
N LYS A 471 -0.45 4.60 0.21
CA LYS A 471 0.49 3.57 0.67
C LYS A 471 -0.14 2.59 1.66
N LYS A 472 -1.00 3.07 2.58
CA LYS A 472 -1.68 2.19 3.55
C LYS A 472 -2.63 1.22 2.86
N PHE A 473 -3.40 1.70 1.89
CA PHE A 473 -4.32 0.85 1.14
C PHE A 473 -3.60 -0.13 0.21
N GLN A 474 -2.50 0.29 -0.43
CA GLN A 474 -1.62 -0.61 -1.19
C GLN A 474 -1.04 -1.73 -0.31
N LEU A 475 -0.69 -1.42 0.94
CA LEU A 475 -0.21 -2.43 1.88
C LEU A 475 -1.29 -3.45 2.27
N LEU A 476 -2.57 -3.05 2.29
CA LEU A 476 -3.69 -3.99 2.45
C LEU A 476 -3.88 -4.86 1.20
N GLU A 477 -3.77 -4.27 0.01
CA GLU A 477 -3.82 -5.02 -1.25
C GLU A 477 -2.69 -6.06 -1.34
N PHE A 478 -1.49 -5.74 -0.84
CA PHE A 478 -0.38 -6.69 -0.70
C PHE A 478 -0.79 -7.94 0.11
N VAL A 479 -1.46 -7.76 1.26
CA VAL A 479 -1.92 -8.87 2.10
C VAL A 479 -2.91 -9.77 1.35
N VAL A 480 -3.81 -9.18 0.58
CA VAL A 480 -4.81 -9.94 -0.17
C VAL A 480 -4.21 -10.62 -1.39
N PHE A 481 -3.50 -9.87 -2.24
CA PHE A 481 -3.09 -10.33 -3.56
C PHE A 481 -1.76 -11.09 -3.57
N GLN A 482 -0.80 -10.68 -2.73
CA GLN A 482 0.52 -11.32 -2.72
C GLN A 482 0.63 -12.40 -1.65
N LEU A 483 0.10 -12.16 -0.45
CA LEU A 483 0.05 -13.19 0.61
C LEU A 483 -1.14 -14.15 0.47
N ASN A 484 -2.05 -13.90 -0.47
CA ASN A 484 -3.23 -14.73 -0.75
C ASN A 484 -4.08 -14.99 0.51
N PHE A 485 -4.25 -13.97 1.34
CA PHE A 485 -4.94 -14.07 2.64
C PHE A 485 -6.24 -13.24 2.68
N VAL A 486 -7.17 -13.62 3.57
CA VAL A 486 -8.42 -12.89 3.81
C VAL A 486 -8.31 -12.10 5.13
N PRO A 487 -7.99 -10.79 5.08
CA PRO A 487 -7.73 -9.98 6.27
C PRO A 487 -9.03 -9.46 6.91
N CYS A 488 -9.80 -10.36 7.57
CA CYS A 488 -11.12 -10.02 8.13
C CYS A 488 -11.06 -8.85 9.14
N LYS A 489 -10.03 -8.78 9.97
CA LYS A 489 -9.90 -7.73 11.00
C LYS A 489 -9.71 -6.36 10.34
N GLU A 490 -8.92 -6.28 9.29
CA GLU A 490 -8.69 -5.06 8.51
C GLU A 490 -9.95 -4.64 7.77
N LEU A 491 -10.69 -5.59 7.20
CA LEU A 491 -11.97 -5.32 6.53
C LEU A 491 -13.03 -4.78 7.50
N ILE A 492 -13.10 -5.30 8.74
CA ILE A 492 -13.94 -4.74 9.80
C ILE A 492 -13.51 -3.31 10.13
N SER A 493 -12.20 -3.03 10.24
CA SER A 493 -11.73 -1.67 10.49
C SER A 493 -12.07 -0.70 9.36
N LEU A 494 -12.06 -1.16 8.10
CA LEU A 494 -12.51 -0.38 6.95
C LEU A 494 -14.03 -0.12 6.96
N SER A 495 -14.84 -1.07 7.44
CA SER A 495 -16.28 -0.88 7.58
C SER A 495 -16.60 0.23 8.59
N ILE A 496 -15.84 0.30 9.70
CA ILE A 496 -15.96 1.37 10.70
C ILE A 496 -15.52 2.72 10.10
N LEU A 497 -14.41 2.76 9.35
CA LEU A 497 -13.93 3.97 8.67
C LEU A 497 -15.00 4.56 7.75
N LEU A 498 -15.59 3.74 6.88
CA LEU A 498 -16.64 4.15 5.95
C LEU A 498 -17.91 4.61 6.68
N LYS A 499 -18.29 3.89 7.74
CA LYS A 499 -19.45 4.28 8.55
C LYS A 499 -19.23 5.63 9.23
N ALA A 500 -18.03 5.92 9.72
CA ALA A 500 -17.71 7.20 10.37
C ALA A 500 -17.66 8.38 9.38
N GLN A 501 -17.16 8.15 8.16
CA GLN A 501 -17.11 9.13 7.06
C GLN A 501 -16.49 10.50 7.45
N HIS A 502 -15.34 10.49 8.14
CA HIS A 502 -14.64 11.72 8.51
C HIS A 502 -14.02 12.47 7.32
N SER A 503 -13.71 11.78 6.22
CA SER A 503 -13.15 12.34 4.99
C SER A 503 -13.68 11.59 3.77
N LEU A 504 -14.26 12.32 2.81
CA LEU A 504 -14.80 11.75 1.58
C LEU A 504 -13.70 11.15 0.69
N ASP A 505 -12.59 11.87 0.50
CA ASP A 505 -11.48 11.39 -0.34
C ASP A 505 -10.89 10.08 0.22
N CYS A 506 -10.76 9.99 1.55
CA CYS A 506 -10.31 8.76 2.21
C CYS A 506 -11.31 7.62 2.02
N CYS A 507 -12.62 7.91 2.10
CA CYS A 507 -13.68 6.92 1.87
C CYS A 507 -13.70 6.43 0.41
N ILE A 508 -13.49 7.33 -0.56
CA ILE A 508 -13.41 6.99 -1.99
C ILE A 508 -12.24 6.02 -2.22
N MET A 509 -11.06 6.33 -1.68
CA MET A 509 -9.90 5.43 -1.76
C MET A 509 -10.19 4.07 -1.10
N CYS A 510 -10.82 4.08 0.08
CA CYS A 510 -11.23 2.87 0.78
C CYS A 510 -12.19 2.01 -0.07
N ILE A 511 -13.22 2.61 -0.69
CA ILE A 511 -14.16 1.88 -1.54
C ILE A 511 -13.46 1.33 -2.78
N HIS A 512 -12.57 2.08 -3.42
CA HIS A 512 -11.83 1.57 -4.57
C HIS A 512 -10.94 0.37 -4.21
N THR A 513 -10.27 0.39 -3.06
CA THR A 513 -9.55 -0.79 -2.55
C THR A 513 -10.49 -1.96 -2.26
N LEU A 514 -11.65 -1.71 -1.64
CA LEU A 514 -12.65 -2.76 -1.39
C LEU A 514 -13.21 -3.33 -2.69
N LEU A 515 -13.40 -2.53 -3.74
CA LEU A 515 -13.81 -2.99 -5.07
C LEU A 515 -12.72 -3.85 -5.72
N SER A 516 -11.46 -3.43 -5.62
CA SER A 516 -10.29 -4.18 -6.09
C SER A 516 -10.25 -5.58 -5.46
N ILE A 517 -10.40 -5.66 -4.14
CA ILE A 517 -10.47 -6.92 -3.37
C ILE A 517 -11.70 -7.75 -3.76
N LEU A 518 -12.87 -7.13 -3.89
CA LEU A 518 -14.12 -7.81 -4.23
C LEU A 518 -14.07 -8.46 -5.63
N ARG A 519 -13.41 -7.81 -6.59
CA ARG A 519 -13.22 -8.33 -7.96
C ARG A 519 -12.20 -9.46 -8.04
N HIS A 520 -11.32 -9.58 -7.05
CA HIS A 520 -10.26 -10.60 -7.05
C HIS A 520 -10.79 -12.02 -6.90
N ASN A 521 -11.72 -12.26 -5.97
CA ASN A 521 -12.28 -13.58 -5.73
C ASN A 521 -13.73 -13.53 -5.20
N LYS A 522 -14.57 -14.47 -5.64
CA LYS A 522 -15.99 -14.57 -5.24
C LYS A 522 -16.19 -14.76 -3.73
N VAL A 523 -15.22 -15.34 -3.01
CA VAL A 523 -15.29 -15.51 -1.55
C VAL A 523 -15.52 -14.18 -0.82
N PHE A 524 -15.00 -13.07 -1.36
CA PHE A 524 -15.17 -11.76 -0.76
C PHE A 524 -16.62 -11.26 -0.75
N LYS A 525 -17.51 -11.83 -1.58
CA LYS A 525 -18.94 -11.54 -1.49
C LYS A 525 -19.52 -12.00 -0.16
N ASP A 526 -19.11 -13.18 0.30
CA ASP A 526 -19.56 -13.73 1.58
C ASP A 526 -18.80 -13.07 2.73
N VAL A 527 -17.48 -12.88 2.60
CA VAL A 527 -16.69 -12.17 3.62
C VAL A 527 -17.27 -10.79 3.92
N TYR A 528 -17.62 -9.99 2.89
CA TYR A 528 -18.15 -8.64 3.08
C TYR A 528 -19.50 -8.62 3.78
N ARG A 529 -20.35 -9.62 3.55
CA ARG A 529 -21.59 -9.79 4.31
C ARG A 529 -21.28 -10.05 5.78
N GLU A 530 -20.31 -10.90 6.05
CA GLU A 530 -20.08 -11.46 7.39
C GLU A 530 -19.28 -10.51 8.28
N VAL A 531 -18.46 -9.64 7.68
CA VAL A 531 -17.81 -8.52 8.39
C VAL A 531 -18.68 -7.25 8.48
N GLY A 532 -19.91 -7.29 7.95
CA GLY A 532 -20.87 -6.17 8.01
C GLY A 532 -20.60 -5.02 7.02
N LEU A 533 -19.81 -5.25 5.97
CA LEU A 533 -19.53 -4.24 4.94
C LEU A 533 -20.75 -3.96 4.05
N LEU A 534 -21.62 -4.96 3.83
CA LEU A 534 -22.81 -4.80 3.00
C LEU A 534 -23.78 -3.77 3.60
N GLU A 535 -24.02 -3.84 4.89
CA GLU A 535 -24.86 -2.93 5.67
C GLU A 535 -24.27 -1.52 5.73
N VAL A 536 -22.93 -1.44 5.79
CA VAL A 536 -22.21 -0.16 5.69
C VAL A 536 -22.38 0.44 4.29
N PHE A 537 -22.32 -0.36 3.22
CA PHE A 537 -22.60 0.12 1.87
C PHE A 537 -24.04 0.63 1.73
N VAL A 538 -25.02 -0.06 2.34
CA VAL A 538 -26.40 0.44 2.41
C VAL A 538 -26.47 1.78 3.15
N THR A 539 -25.75 1.92 4.26
CA THR A 539 -25.66 3.19 5.01
C THR A 539 -25.09 4.32 4.14
N CYS A 540 -24.02 4.06 3.39
CA CYS A 540 -23.45 5.02 2.44
C CYS A 540 -24.44 5.37 1.31
N LEU A 541 -25.19 4.39 0.82
CA LEU A 541 -26.21 4.58 -0.20
C LEU A 541 -27.36 5.48 0.30
N THR A 542 -27.84 5.26 1.52
CA THR A 542 -28.87 6.11 2.15
C THR A 542 -28.38 7.55 2.30
N ARG A 543 -27.13 7.76 2.74
CA ARG A 543 -26.54 9.11 2.79
C ARG A 543 -26.48 9.76 1.42
N TYR A 544 -26.15 9.00 0.38
CA TYR A 544 -26.14 9.51 -0.99
C TYR A 544 -27.55 9.92 -1.46
N GLN A 545 -28.57 9.13 -1.14
CA GLN A 545 -29.98 9.49 -1.40
C GLN A 545 -30.39 10.79 -0.68
N ASP A 546 -30.01 10.95 0.59
CA ASP A 546 -30.35 12.13 1.39
C ASP A 546 -29.78 13.43 0.81
N LEU A 547 -28.68 13.37 0.05
CA LEU A 547 -28.12 14.54 -0.65
C LEU A 547 -29.09 15.12 -1.68
N PHE A 548 -29.95 14.30 -2.28
CA PHE A 548 -30.93 14.77 -3.26
C PHE A 548 -32.22 15.21 -2.59
N ASN A 549 -32.62 14.58 -1.49
CA ASN A 549 -33.77 15.01 -0.69
C ASN A 549 -33.58 16.41 -0.10
N ASN A 550 -32.33 16.81 0.16
CA ASN A 550 -31.97 18.10 0.76
C ASN A 550 -31.61 19.20 -0.26
N LYS A 551 -31.54 18.87 -1.57
CA LYS A 551 -31.32 19.88 -2.62
C LYS A 551 -32.67 20.51 -2.97
N GLU A 552 -32.78 21.84 -2.87
CA GLU A 552 -33.94 22.55 -3.44
C GLU A 552 -34.09 22.17 -4.92
N PRO A 553 -35.33 22.00 -5.42
CA PRO A 553 -35.57 21.64 -6.80
C PRO A 553 -34.99 22.73 -7.69
N LYS A 554 -33.81 22.46 -8.27
CA LYS A 554 -33.23 23.33 -9.29
C LYS A 554 -34.18 23.30 -10.47
N VAL A 555 -34.73 24.46 -10.80
CA VAL A 555 -35.47 24.70 -12.04
C VAL A 555 -34.61 24.16 -13.17
N GLU A 556 -35.13 23.14 -13.87
CA GLU A 556 -34.51 22.54 -15.04
C GLU A 556 -34.30 23.64 -16.09
N GLN A 557 -33.13 24.26 -16.11
CA GLN A 557 -32.69 25.03 -17.26
C GLN A 557 -32.33 24.02 -18.33
N GLY A 558 -33.14 24.01 -19.39
CA GLY A 558 -33.08 23.06 -20.47
C GLY A 558 -31.69 22.95 -21.08
N GLU A 559 -31.05 21.82 -20.85
CA GLU A 559 -30.09 21.27 -21.79
C GLU A 559 -30.49 19.82 -22.06
N ASN A 560 -30.79 19.54 -23.33
CA ASN A 560 -30.91 18.20 -23.89
C ASN A 560 -29.59 17.43 -23.67
N GLN A 561 -29.39 16.84 -22.50
CA GLN A 561 -28.31 15.90 -22.25
C GLN A 561 -28.87 14.48 -22.23
N THR A 562 -29.15 13.96 -23.42
CA THR A 562 -29.05 12.52 -23.68
C THR A 562 -27.59 12.13 -23.53
N LYS A 563 -27.16 11.70 -22.34
CA LYS A 563 -25.86 11.04 -22.19
C LYS A 563 -26.00 9.85 -21.26
N ASP A 564 -25.96 8.66 -21.88
CA ASP A 564 -25.70 7.37 -21.24
C ASP A 564 -24.36 7.34 -20.45
N ASN A 565 -23.60 8.45 -20.42
CA ASN A 565 -22.36 8.65 -19.68
C ASN A 565 -22.42 9.91 -18.81
N TYR A 566 -23.21 9.88 -17.74
CA TYR A 566 -23.08 10.88 -16.67
C TYR A 566 -21.79 10.61 -15.88
N GLU A 567 -20.88 11.58 -15.85
CA GLU A 567 -19.66 11.51 -15.05
C GLU A 567 -19.89 12.18 -13.68
N PRO A 568 -19.60 11.49 -12.57
CA PRO A 568 -19.74 12.07 -11.23
C PRO A 568 -18.77 13.24 -11.04
N LYS A 569 -19.28 14.38 -10.58
CA LYS A 569 -18.52 15.65 -10.49
C LYS A 569 -18.08 15.98 -9.07
N THR A 570 -18.85 15.57 -8.06
CA THR A 570 -18.52 15.82 -6.65
C THR A 570 -17.97 14.56 -5.97
N SER A 571 -17.22 14.74 -4.87
CA SER A 571 -16.70 13.61 -4.09
C SER A 571 -17.83 12.72 -3.55
N GLU A 572 -18.99 13.29 -3.22
CA GLU A 572 -20.16 12.52 -2.81
C GLU A 572 -20.74 11.68 -3.93
N GLU A 573 -20.79 12.20 -5.17
CA GLU A 573 -21.22 11.46 -6.35
C GLU A 573 -20.25 10.33 -6.68
N ILE A 574 -18.93 10.60 -6.65
CA ILE A 574 -17.90 9.59 -6.87
C ILE A 574 -18.04 8.46 -5.85
N LEU A 575 -18.21 8.80 -4.57
CA LEU A 575 -18.41 7.82 -3.50
C LEU A 575 -19.70 7.01 -3.71
N GLY A 576 -20.82 7.70 -3.99
CA GLY A 576 -22.12 7.06 -4.22
C GLY A 576 -22.08 6.07 -5.40
N PHE A 577 -21.47 6.46 -6.51
CA PHE A 577 -21.29 5.61 -7.69
C PHE A 577 -20.44 4.38 -7.39
N ALA A 578 -19.31 4.57 -6.70
CA ALA A 578 -18.43 3.47 -6.32
C ALA A 578 -19.11 2.49 -5.35
N VAL A 579 -19.94 2.99 -4.43
CA VAL A 579 -20.78 2.16 -3.54
C VAL A 579 -21.83 1.38 -4.32
N MET A 580 -22.53 2.01 -5.26
CA MET A 580 -23.53 1.33 -6.11
C MET A 580 -22.90 0.25 -6.98
N GLU A 581 -21.71 0.51 -7.52
CA GLU A 581 -20.93 -0.50 -8.24
C GLU A 581 -20.60 -1.69 -7.33
N GLY A 582 -20.12 -1.42 -6.11
CA GLY A 582 -19.80 -2.45 -5.12
C GLY A 582 -21.00 -3.31 -4.74
N LEU A 583 -22.16 -2.67 -4.53
CA LEU A 583 -23.42 -3.35 -4.27
C LEU A 583 -23.86 -4.23 -5.46
N THR A 584 -23.73 -3.73 -6.69
CA THR A 584 -24.02 -4.53 -7.90
C THR A 584 -23.16 -5.80 -7.94
N HIS A 585 -21.87 -5.69 -7.62
CA HIS A 585 -20.96 -6.84 -7.56
C HIS A 585 -21.32 -7.80 -6.41
N LEU A 586 -21.61 -7.28 -5.21
CA LEU A 586 -21.99 -8.09 -4.04
C LEU A 586 -23.27 -8.89 -4.26
N LEU A 587 -24.26 -8.29 -4.92
CA LEU A 587 -25.58 -8.89 -5.15
C LEU A 587 -25.60 -9.85 -6.34
N SER A 588 -24.72 -9.64 -7.32
CA SER A 588 -24.70 -10.46 -8.53
C SER A 588 -24.52 -11.95 -8.22
N SER A 589 -25.51 -12.75 -8.62
CA SER A 589 -25.56 -14.20 -8.39
C SER A 589 -25.38 -14.63 -6.91
N ASN A 590 -25.71 -13.77 -5.93
CA ASN A 590 -25.64 -14.11 -4.50
C ASN A 590 -26.95 -13.76 -3.78
N SER A 591 -27.81 -14.77 -3.62
CA SER A 591 -29.14 -14.59 -3.02
C SER A 591 -29.11 -14.32 -1.52
N GLN A 592 -28.07 -14.75 -0.80
CA GLN A 592 -27.90 -14.46 0.63
C GLN A 592 -27.59 -12.97 0.84
N ASN A 593 -26.68 -12.42 0.03
CA ASN A 593 -26.40 -10.98 0.05
C ASN A 593 -27.64 -10.16 -0.31
N ALA A 594 -28.44 -10.60 -1.28
CA ALA A 594 -29.70 -9.94 -1.62
C ALA A 594 -30.70 -9.95 -0.46
N ALA A 595 -30.79 -11.03 0.31
CA ALA A 595 -31.64 -11.07 1.51
C ALA A 595 -31.20 -10.03 2.57
N VAL A 596 -29.91 -10.01 2.93
CA VAL A 596 -29.38 -9.04 3.91
C VAL A 596 -29.53 -7.60 3.41
N PHE A 597 -29.35 -7.35 2.11
CA PHE A 597 -29.55 -6.04 1.51
C PHE A 597 -31.01 -5.55 1.65
N ARG A 598 -31.99 -6.44 1.48
CA ARG A 598 -33.41 -6.13 1.71
C ARG A 598 -33.69 -5.84 3.17
N GLU A 599 -33.21 -6.69 4.08
CA GLU A 599 -33.38 -6.54 5.53
C GLU A 599 -32.77 -5.23 6.05
N SER A 600 -31.68 -4.78 5.42
CA SER A 600 -31.02 -3.50 5.72
C SER A 600 -31.74 -2.27 5.15
N GLY A 601 -32.86 -2.45 4.43
CA GLY A 601 -33.60 -1.36 3.79
C GLY A 601 -33.02 -0.87 2.46
N GLY A 602 -31.99 -1.54 1.93
CA GLY A 602 -31.31 -1.14 0.70
C GLY A 602 -32.23 -1.12 -0.53
N ALA A 603 -33.13 -2.10 -0.66
CA ALA A 603 -34.06 -2.17 -1.81
C ALA A 603 -34.95 -0.92 -1.93
N LYS A 604 -35.50 -0.45 -0.80
CA LYS A 604 -36.34 0.77 -0.76
C LYS A 604 -35.53 2.02 -1.12
N CYS A 605 -34.30 2.12 -0.62
CA CYS A 605 -33.37 3.21 -0.93
C CYS A 605 -33.07 3.26 -2.43
N VAL A 606 -32.71 2.12 -3.05
CA VAL A 606 -32.42 2.03 -4.49
C VAL A 606 -33.63 2.42 -5.34
N VAL A 607 -34.85 1.96 -5.00
CA VAL A 607 -36.06 2.33 -5.75
C VAL A 607 -36.26 3.85 -5.78
N SER A 608 -35.99 4.56 -4.69
CA SER A 608 -36.05 6.02 -4.67
C SER A 608 -34.97 6.68 -5.53
N LEU A 609 -33.78 6.08 -5.62
CA LEU A 609 -32.68 6.57 -6.46
C LEU A 609 -32.97 6.43 -7.96
N VAL A 610 -33.82 5.48 -8.37
CA VAL A 610 -34.22 5.33 -9.80
C VAL A 610 -34.88 6.59 -10.36
N SER A 611 -35.56 7.39 -9.51
CA SER A 611 -36.16 8.66 -9.92
C SER A 611 -35.12 9.74 -10.26
N ILE A 612 -33.88 9.60 -9.81
CA ILE A 612 -32.81 10.59 -9.95
C ILE A 612 -32.03 10.31 -11.24
N LEU A 613 -32.06 11.25 -12.18
CA LEU A 613 -31.51 11.06 -13.53
C LEU A 613 -30.02 10.72 -13.51
N GLU A 614 -29.25 11.38 -12.66
CA GLU A 614 -27.79 11.31 -12.59
C GLU A 614 -27.29 9.90 -12.28
N CYS A 615 -27.98 9.16 -11.40
CA CYS A 615 -27.57 7.83 -10.93
C CYS A 615 -28.53 6.69 -11.34
N ARG A 616 -29.54 6.99 -12.17
CA ARG A 616 -30.61 6.04 -12.51
C ARG A 616 -30.08 4.72 -13.06
N GLN A 617 -29.13 4.78 -13.98
CA GLN A 617 -28.54 3.59 -14.63
C GLN A 617 -27.91 2.65 -13.59
N GLN A 618 -27.15 3.20 -12.64
CA GLN A 618 -26.48 2.47 -11.58
C GLN A 618 -27.50 1.88 -10.59
N ALA A 619 -28.51 2.66 -10.20
CA ALA A 619 -29.59 2.20 -9.34
C ALA A 619 -30.40 1.06 -10.00
N LEU A 620 -30.72 1.19 -11.29
CA LEU A 620 -31.37 0.13 -12.07
C LEU A 620 -30.50 -1.12 -12.17
N GLY A 621 -29.18 -0.98 -12.30
CA GLY A 621 -28.23 -2.10 -12.25
C GLY A 621 -28.34 -2.92 -10.96
N ILE A 622 -28.49 -2.26 -9.81
CA ILE A 622 -28.73 -2.93 -8.52
C ILE A 622 -30.10 -3.60 -8.52
N MET A 623 -31.16 -2.92 -8.99
CA MET A 623 -32.50 -3.50 -9.08
C MET A 623 -32.54 -4.76 -9.94
N GLN A 624 -31.78 -4.80 -11.04
CA GLN A 624 -31.66 -6.00 -11.86
C GLN A 624 -31.10 -7.17 -11.05
N GLN A 625 -30.05 -6.95 -10.25
CA GLN A 625 -29.48 -8.01 -9.41
C GLN A 625 -30.49 -8.53 -8.37
N LEU A 626 -31.29 -7.64 -7.78
CA LEU A 626 -32.36 -8.02 -6.85
C LEU A 626 -33.45 -8.83 -7.54
N ILE A 627 -33.91 -8.38 -8.72
CA ILE A 627 -34.95 -9.04 -9.49
C ILE A 627 -34.54 -10.45 -9.93
N LEU A 628 -33.27 -10.61 -10.34
CA LEU A 628 -32.69 -11.88 -10.75
C LEU A 628 -32.44 -12.83 -9.56
N SER A 629 -32.35 -12.31 -8.34
CA SER A 629 -32.15 -13.11 -7.13
C SER A 629 -33.44 -13.81 -6.64
N SER A 630 -33.33 -14.64 -5.61
CA SER A 630 -34.51 -15.22 -4.98
C SER A 630 -35.29 -14.24 -4.11
N GLY A 631 -36.62 -14.31 -4.15
CA GLY A 631 -37.53 -13.48 -3.35
C GLY A 631 -37.77 -12.09 -3.94
N SER A 632 -37.84 -12.00 -5.27
CA SER A 632 -37.87 -10.74 -6.03
C SER A 632 -39.26 -10.15 -6.29
N ASP A 633 -40.32 -10.76 -5.74
CA ASP A 633 -41.71 -10.34 -5.95
C ASP A 633 -41.91 -8.88 -5.53
N ASP A 634 -41.48 -8.50 -4.32
CA ASP A 634 -41.58 -7.12 -3.82
C ASP A 634 -40.65 -6.15 -4.57
N ASP A 635 -39.47 -6.60 -5.00
CA ASP A 635 -38.49 -5.77 -5.70
C ASP A 635 -39.00 -5.38 -7.10
N MET A 636 -39.49 -6.36 -7.87
CA MET A 636 -40.08 -6.12 -9.18
C MET A 636 -41.39 -5.34 -9.06
N GLY A 637 -42.23 -5.68 -8.07
CA GLY A 637 -43.47 -4.96 -7.80
C GLY A 637 -43.24 -3.49 -7.45
N SER A 638 -42.24 -3.17 -6.63
CA SER A 638 -41.89 -1.79 -6.28
C SER A 638 -41.43 -0.98 -7.49
N LEU A 639 -40.62 -1.58 -8.37
CA LEU A 639 -40.14 -0.93 -9.59
C LEU A 639 -41.27 -0.67 -10.60
N LEU A 640 -42.19 -1.63 -10.75
CA LEU A 640 -43.40 -1.48 -11.57
C LEU A 640 -44.40 -0.49 -10.95
N GLY A 641 -44.49 -0.44 -9.63
CA GLY A 641 -45.23 0.58 -8.90
C GLY A 641 -44.71 1.98 -9.21
N LEU A 642 -43.39 2.16 -9.23
CA LEU A 642 -42.75 3.42 -9.62
C LEU A 642 -43.08 3.82 -11.07
N LEU A 643 -43.06 2.86 -12.01
CA LEU A 643 -43.47 3.06 -13.41
C LEU A 643 -44.89 3.62 -13.51
N HIS A 644 -45.80 3.10 -12.67
CA HIS A 644 -47.20 3.51 -12.64
C HIS A 644 -47.42 4.87 -11.98
N SER A 645 -46.76 5.14 -10.85
CA SER A 645 -46.89 6.40 -10.12
C SER A 645 -46.18 7.58 -10.77
N ALA A 646 -45.25 7.32 -11.70
CA ALA A 646 -44.54 8.36 -12.44
C ALA A 646 -45.49 9.20 -13.31
N SER A 647 -45.26 10.51 -13.36
CA SER A 647 -46.03 11.44 -14.19
C SER A 647 -46.09 10.96 -15.64
N PRO A 648 -47.21 11.15 -16.36
CA PRO A 648 -47.33 10.83 -17.79
C PRO A 648 -46.17 11.36 -18.64
N THR A 649 -45.68 12.56 -18.33
CA THR A 649 -44.62 13.25 -19.08
C THR A 649 -43.21 12.75 -18.76
N GLN A 650 -43.00 11.96 -17.70
CA GLN A 650 -41.70 11.37 -17.36
C GLN A 650 -41.37 10.13 -18.23
N ILE A 651 -41.48 10.29 -19.55
CA ILE A 651 -41.37 9.19 -20.51
C ILE A 651 -40.01 8.48 -20.41
N GLN A 652 -38.91 9.22 -20.24
CA GLN A 652 -37.57 8.63 -20.14
C GLN A 652 -37.43 7.69 -18.94
N LEU A 653 -37.96 8.08 -17.76
CA LEU A 653 -37.97 7.23 -16.58
C LEU A 653 -38.73 5.92 -16.86
N LYS A 654 -39.90 6.01 -17.52
CA LYS A 654 -40.70 4.83 -17.89
C LYS A 654 -39.94 3.92 -18.86
N ILE A 655 -39.26 4.49 -19.86
CA ILE A 655 -38.42 3.75 -20.80
C ILE A 655 -37.29 3.01 -20.07
N ASP A 656 -36.57 3.70 -19.18
CA ASP A 656 -35.42 3.14 -18.48
C ASP A 656 -35.84 1.99 -17.55
N ILE A 657 -36.95 2.14 -16.82
CA ILE A 657 -37.54 1.08 -15.99
C ILE A 657 -37.92 -0.14 -16.86
N LEU A 658 -38.67 0.07 -17.95
CA LEU A 658 -39.10 -1.02 -18.82
C LEU A 658 -37.91 -1.75 -19.47
N ARG A 659 -36.89 -1.03 -19.91
CA ARG A 659 -35.65 -1.62 -20.44
C ARG A 659 -34.93 -2.46 -19.39
N SER A 660 -34.86 -1.99 -18.15
CA SER A 660 -34.25 -2.73 -17.04
C SER A 660 -35.02 -4.03 -16.72
N ILE A 661 -36.34 -3.96 -16.69
CA ILE A 661 -37.21 -5.15 -16.52
C ILE A 661 -37.05 -6.10 -17.70
N LEU A 662 -37.01 -5.58 -18.93
CA LEU A 662 -36.81 -6.36 -20.14
C LEU A 662 -35.52 -7.18 -20.09
N VAL A 663 -34.41 -6.60 -19.61
CA VAL A 663 -33.15 -7.34 -19.37
C VAL A 663 -33.40 -8.52 -18.43
N CYS A 664 -34.06 -8.28 -17.30
CA CYS A 664 -34.37 -9.34 -16.33
C CYS A 664 -35.28 -10.44 -16.91
N LEU A 665 -36.26 -10.06 -17.73
CA LEU A 665 -37.17 -10.99 -18.39
C LEU A 665 -36.47 -11.85 -19.43
N LYS A 666 -35.41 -11.35 -20.09
CA LYS A 666 -34.61 -12.12 -21.06
C LYS A 666 -33.79 -13.21 -20.37
N GLU A 667 -33.21 -12.90 -19.20
CA GLU A 667 -32.26 -13.77 -18.48
C GLU A 667 -32.92 -15.01 -17.83
N SER A 668 -34.17 -14.93 -17.37
CA SER A 668 -34.75 -16.01 -16.55
C SER A 668 -36.24 -16.28 -16.77
N HIS A 669 -36.64 -17.56 -16.81
CA HIS A 669 -38.06 -17.93 -16.75
C HIS A 669 -38.69 -17.57 -15.40
N ARG A 670 -37.89 -17.54 -14.32
CA ARG A 670 -38.36 -17.17 -12.99
C ARG A 670 -38.86 -15.73 -12.97
N THR A 671 -38.11 -14.80 -13.55
CA THR A 671 -38.49 -13.38 -13.61
C THR A 671 -39.75 -13.19 -14.44
N ARG A 672 -39.94 -13.93 -15.54
CA ARG A 672 -41.21 -13.96 -16.29
C ARG A 672 -42.38 -14.43 -15.42
N THR A 673 -42.19 -15.44 -14.59
CA THR A 673 -43.22 -15.91 -13.66
C THR A 673 -43.54 -14.86 -12.58
N VAL A 674 -42.52 -14.24 -11.99
CA VAL A 674 -42.68 -13.17 -10.99
C VAL A 674 -43.43 -11.99 -11.62
N PHE A 675 -43.06 -11.58 -12.83
CA PHE A 675 -43.71 -10.51 -13.58
C PHE A 675 -45.22 -10.73 -13.70
N ARG A 676 -45.68 -11.93 -14.01
CA ARG A 676 -47.12 -12.25 -13.99
C ARG A 676 -47.72 -12.12 -12.59
N LYS A 677 -47.08 -12.72 -11.58
CA LYS A 677 -47.59 -12.76 -10.20
C LYS A 677 -47.77 -11.37 -9.59
N VAL A 678 -46.85 -10.45 -9.86
CA VAL A 678 -46.87 -9.08 -9.31
C VAL A 678 -47.76 -8.13 -10.12
N GLY A 679 -48.54 -8.64 -11.08
CA GLY A 679 -49.41 -7.80 -11.92
C GLY A 679 -48.66 -7.00 -12.99
N GLY A 680 -47.47 -7.45 -13.42
CA GLY A 680 -46.63 -6.73 -14.38
C GLY A 680 -47.32 -6.40 -15.70
N PHE A 681 -48.20 -7.25 -16.19
CA PHE A 681 -49.02 -6.94 -17.37
C PHE A 681 -49.91 -5.71 -17.15
N VAL A 682 -50.56 -5.60 -15.99
CA VAL A 682 -51.43 -4.47 -15.63
C VAL A 682 -50.62 -3.18 -15.49
N TYR A 683 -49.44 -3.25 -14.86
CA TYR A 683 -48.55 -2.10 -14.76
C TYR A 683 -48.05 -1.60 -16.11
N VAL A 684 -47.64 -2.51 -17.01
CA VAL A 684 -47.23 -2.14 -18.37
C VAL A 684 -48.41 -1.59 -19.18
N MET A 685 -49.62 -2.14 -19.01
CA MET A 685 -50.85 -1.55 -19.58
C MET A 685 -51.11 -0.14 -19.07
N SER A 686 -50.89 0.12 -17.77
CA SER A 686 -51.05 1.47 -17.22
C SER A 686 -50.07 2.49 -17.81
N ALA A 687 -48.87 2.04 -18.21
CA ALA A 687 -47.92 2.90 -18.93
C ALA A 687 -48.46 3.29 -20.31
N LEU A 688 -49.16 2.37 -20.99
CA LEU A 688 -49.84 2.65 -22.26
C LEU A 688 -51.05 3.57 -22.06
N VAL A 689 -51.87 3.35 -21.03
CA VAL A 689 -52.97 4.27 -20.65
C VAL A 689 -52.44 5.68 -20.38
N SER A 690 -51.27 5.80 -19.73
CA SER A 690 -50.68 7.11 -19.44
C SER A 690 -50.24 7.91 -20.68
N LEU A 691 -50.27 7.30 -21.87
CA LEU A 691 -50.02 7.95 -23.16
C LEU A 691 -51.31 8.44 -23.84
N GLU A 692 -52.41 8.54 -23.10
CA GLU A 692 -53.68 9.06 -23.62
C GLU A 692 -53.51 10.43 -24.29
N GLY A 693 -54.02 10.59 -25.51
CA GLY A 693 -53.91 11.83 -26.27
C GLY A 693 -52.54 12.15 -26.86
N SER A 694 -51.57 11.22 -26.81
CA SER A 694 -50.18 11.51 -27.20
C SER A 694 -49.89 11.45 -28.71
N LEU A 695 -50.75 10.79 -29.50
CA LEU A 695 -50.53 10.55 -30.94
C LEU A 695 -51.66 11.09 -31.84
N GLY A 696 -52.52 11.97 -31.32
CA GLY A 696 -53.58 12.63 -32.10
C GLY A 696 -53.06 13.65 -33.11
N GLU A 697 -53.93 14.08 -34.03
CA GLU A 697 -53.61 15.15 -35.00
C GLU A 697 -53.39 16.49 -34.31
N THR A 698 -54.19 16.76 -33.28
CA THR A 698 -54.00 17.87 -32.35
C THR A 698 -53.34 17.34 -31.08
N VAL A 699 -52.14 17.82 -30.80
CA VAL A 699 -51.40 17.48 -29.58
C VAL A 699 -52.08 18.16 -28.40
N THR A 700 -52.39 17.40 -27.34
CA THR A 700 -52.97 17.99 -26.11
C THR A 700 -51.89 18.74 -25.32
N GLU A 701 -52.29 19.72 -24.49
CA GLU A 701 -51.37 20.60 -23.73
C GLU A 701 -50.29 19.82 -22.94
N VAL A 702 -50.61 18.60 -22.49
CA VAL A 702 -49.70 17.73 -21.73
C VAL A 702 -48.49 17.26 -22.56
N TRP A 703 -48.65 17.13 -23.88
CA TRP A 703 -47.67 16.53 -24.79
C TRP A 703 -46.95 17.54 -25.69
N GLU A 704 -47.31 18.82 -25.65
CA GLU A 704 -46.73 19.87 -26.52
C GLU A 704 -45.19 19.94 -26.44
N ASN A 705 -44.64 19.76 -25.23
CA ASN A 705 -43.19 19.86 -24.97
C ASN A 705 -42.46 18.51 -25.06
N VAL A 706 -43.14 17.44 -25.50
CA VAL A 706 -42.59 16.09 -25.53
C VAL A 706 -42.33 15.65 -26.97
N PRO A 707 -41.08 15.31 -27.35
CA PRO A 707 -40.79 14.86 -28.71
C PRO A 707 -41.55 13.57 -29.07
N PRO A 708 -42.24 13.51 -30.22
CA PRO A 708 -42.98 12.31 -30.66
C PRO A 708 -42.11 11.04 -30.76
N ARG A 709 -40.82 11.20 -31.07
CA ARG A 709 -39.84 10.10 -31.09
C ARG A 709 -39.72 9.41 -29.72
N THR A 710 -39.81 10.17 -28.62
CA THR A 710 -39.70 9.65 -27.26
C THR A 710 -40.95 8.84 -26.88
N ILE A 711 -42.14 9.29 -27.30
CA ILE A 711 -43.41 8.56 -27.16
C ILE A 711 -43.34 7.21 -27.91
N LEU A 712 -42.91 7.22 -29.18
CA LEU A 712 -42.71 5.99 -29.95
C LEU A 712 -41.69 5.04 -29.31
N THR A 713 -40.62 5.58 -28.71
CA THR A 713 -39.61 4.78 -28.01
C THR A 713 -40.20 4.08 -26.79
N LEU A 714 -41.10 4.74 -26.05
CA LEU A 714 -41.84 4.12 -24.96
C LEU A 714 -42.79 3.02 -25.46
N LEU A 715 -43.51 3.26 -26.56
CA LEU A 715 -44.36 2.23 -27.18
C LEU A 715 -43.55 1.00 -27.57
N ILE A 716 -42.38 1.17 -28.19
CA ILE A 716 -41.47 0.07 -28.49
C ILE A 716 -41.08 -0.68 -27.20
N ALA A 717 -40.73 0.03 -26.12
CA ALA A 717 -40.36 -0.59 -24.85
C ALA A 717 -41.53 -1.37 -24.21
N VAL A 718 -42.75 -0.84 -24.26
CA VAL A 718 -43.98 -1.50 -23.78
C VAL A 718 -44.21 -2.81 -24.54
N PHE A 719 -44.23 -2.76 -25.87
CA PHE A 719 -44.48 -3.95 -26.71
C PHE A 719 -43.38 -5.00 -26.55
N ASN A 720 -42.11 -4.58 -26.47
CA ASN A 720 -40.99 -5.49 -26.22
C ASN A 720 -41.11 -6.19 -24.86
N THR A 721 -41.52 -5.45 -23.82
CA THR A 721 -41.69 -5.98 -22.46
C THR A 721 -42.82 -7.01 -22.41
N LEU A 722 -44.00 -6.68 -22.97
CA LEU A 722 -45.13 -7.58 -23.06
C LEU A 722 -44.77 -8.86 -23.82
N THR A 723 -44.11 -8.72 -24.97
CA THR A 723 -43.74 -9.86 -25.82
C THR A 723 -42.73 -10.76 -25.14
N THR A 724 -41.68 -10.20 -24.56
CA THR A 724 -40.65 -10.97 -23.85
C THR A 724 -41.20 -11.64 -22.59
N ALA A 725 -42.15 -11.01 -21.89
CA ALA A 725 -42.83 -11.63 -20.75
C ALA A 725 -43.63 -12.87 -21.16
N MET A 726 -44.22 -12.90 -22.36
CA MET A 726 -44.98 -14.04 -22.88
C MET A 726 -44.09 -15.09 -23.57
N ARG A 727 -42.93 -14.69 -24.09
CA ARG A 727 -42.04 -15.53 -24.89
C ARG A 727 -41.63 -16.80 -24.14
N TYR A 728 -41.85 -17.95 -24.78
CA TYR A 728 -41.58 -19.28 -24.25
C TYR A 728 -42.17 -19.52 -22.83
N GLU A 729 -43.24 -18.82 -22.46
CA GLU A 729 -43.89 -18.91 -21.15
C GLU A 729 -45.42 -19.01 -21.30
N PRO A 730 -45.98 -20.21 -21.59
CA PRO A 730 -47.38 -20.39 -21.98
C PRO A 730 -48.39 -19.88 -20.95
N ALA A 731 -48.04 -19.96 -19.66
CA ALA A 731 -48.91 -19.47 -18.60
C ALA A 731 -49.02 -17.94 -18.59
N ASN A 732 -47.99 -17.22 -19.04
CA ASN A 732 -48.04 -15.77 -19.24
C ASN A 732 -48.88 -15.41 -20.46
N SER A 733 -48.71 -16.12 -21.58
CA SER A 733 -49.54 -15.93 -22.78
C SER A 733 -51.02 -16.17 -22.50
N LYS A 734 -51.36 -17.25 -21.78
CA LYS A 734 -52.73 -17.56 -21.37
C LYS A 734 -53.30 -16.48 -20.45
N PHE A 735 -52.52 -16.01 -19.48
CA PHE A 735 -52.93 -14.93 -18.59
C PHE A 735 -53.22 -13.64 -19.37
N PHE A 736 -52.34 -13.25 -20.30
CA PHE A 736 -52.54 -12.07 -21.14
C PHE A 736 -53.84 -12.18 -21.96
N HIS A 737 -54.09 -13.34 -22.58
CA HIS A 737 -55.31 -13.57 -23.35
C HIS A 737 -56.59 -13.52 -22.50
N GLN A 738 -56.56 -14.06 -21.28
CA GLN A 738 -57.75 -14.18 -20.43
C GLN A 738 -58.03 -12.95 -19.56
N GLU A 739 -56.99 -12.39 -18.93
CA GLU A 739 -57.12 -11.37 -17.87
C GLU A 739 -56.90 -9.94 -18.40
N ILE A 740 -55.99 -9.76 -19.35
CA ILE A 740 -55.88 -8.46 -20.05
C ILE A 740 -56.97 -8.38 -21.12
N CYS A 741 -57.23 -9.48 -21.83
CA CYS A 741 -58.26 -9.58 -22.86
C CYS A 741 -58.00 -8.67 -24.07
N TYR A 742 -58.37 -9.15 -25.25
CA TYR A 742 -58.20 -8.44 -26.51
C TYR A 742 -58.91 -7.07 -26.51
N THR A 743 -60.11 -7.00 -25.93
CA THR A 743 -60.91 -5.77 -25.90
C THR A 743 -60.24 -4.67 -25.10
N SER A 744 -59.77 -4.95 -23.88
CA SER A 744 -59.11 -3.94 -23.04
C SER A 744 -57.79 -3.47 -23.64
N PHE A 745 -57.02 -4.36 -24.28
CA PHE A 745 -55.79 -3.98 -24.97
C PHE A 745 -56.06 -3.02 -26.14
N CYS A 746 -57.05 -3.34 -26.98
CA CYS A 746 -57.45 -2.47 -28.09
C CYS A 746 -58.04 -1.15 -27.63
N ASP A 747 -58.88 -1.15 -26.60
CA ASP A 747 -59.44 0.07 -26.04
C ASP A 747 -58.34 0.98 -25.48
N THR A 748 -57.31 0.39 -24.86
CA THR A 748 -56.14 1.16 -24.39
C THR A 748 -55.34 1.77 -25.57
N LEU A 749 -55.18 1.05 -26.68
CA LEU A 749 -54.52 1.59 -27.87
C LEU A 749 -55.30 2.74 -28.51
N ARG A 750 -56.64 2.70 -28.46
CA ARG A 750 -57.51 3.80 -28.94
C ARG A 750 -57.31 5.09 -28.15
N LEU A 751 -56.98 5.00 -26.86
CA LEU A 751 -56.70 6.17 -26.02
C LEU A 751 -55.51 7.00 -26.52
N LEU A 752 -54.61 6.44 -27.34
CA LEU A 752 -53.50 7.20 -27.94
C LEU A 752 -53.98 8.33 -28.89
N SER A 753 -55.27 8.36 -29.24
CA SER A 753 -55.93 9.38 -30.07
C SER A 753 -55.50 9.44 -31.54
N CYS A 754 -54.75 8.45 -32.03
CA CYS A 754 -54.49 8.27 -33.47
C CYS A 754 -55.58 7.47 -34.19
N TYR A 755 -56.58 6.96 -33.46
CA TYR A 755 -57.73 6.23 -33.98
C TYR A 755 -59.00 7.08 -33.88
N SER A 756 -59.95 6.88 -34.81
CA SER A 756 -61.28 7.51 -34.70
C SER A 756 -62.10 6.87 -33.57
N SER A 757 -63.13 7.59 -33.10
CA SER A 757 -64.11 7.08 -32.15
C SER A 757 -65.12 6.11 -32.78
N GLU A 758 -65.07 5.94 -34.11
CA GLU A 758 -65.95 5.03 -34.85
C GLU A 758 -65.45 3.60 -34.71
N VAL A 759 -66.32 2.71 -34.23
CA VAL A 759 -66.02 1.29 -34.03
C VAL A 759 -66.47 0.44 -35.23
N ASP A 760 -67.43 0.96 -35.99
CA ASP A 760 -68.00 0.32 -37.18
C ASP A 760 -67.64 1.12 -38.43
N ILE A 761 -67.15 0.43 -39.46
CA ILE A 761 -66.94 1.04 -40.77
C ILE A 761 -68.32 1.17 -41.42
N GLN A 762 -68.82 2.39 -41.59
CA GLN A 762 -70.03 2.61 -42.38
C GLN A 762 -69.79 2.09 -43.80
N GLU A 763 -70.65 1.19 -44.29
CA GLU A 763 -70.63 0.82 -45.71
C GLU A 763 -70.82 2.12 -46.50
N ALA A 764 -69.86 2.43 -47.38
CA ALA A 764 -69.98 3.57 -48.27
C ALA A 764 -71.30 3.43 -49.03
N ASP A 765 -72.22 4.36 -48.79
CA ASP A 765 -73.55 4.35 -49.37
C ASP A 765 -73.36 4.42 -50.90
N VAL A 766 -73.75 3.36 -51.61
CA VAL A 766 -73.52 3.15 -53.05
C VAL A 766 -74.23 4.22 -53.91
N ASN A 767 -74.98 5.13 -53.29
CA ASN A 767 -75.81 6.11 -53.96
C ASN A 767 -75.16 7.50 -54.17
N ASP A 768 -73.94 7.75 -53.69
CA ASP A 768 -73.27 9.06 -53.87
C ASP A 768 -72.17 9.05 -54.96
N VAL A 769 -72.25 8.09 -55.90
CA VAL A 769 -71.30 7.95 -57.03
C VAL A 769 -71.86 8.55 -58.34
N SER A 770 -73.09 9.08 -58.35
CA SER A 770 -73.72 9.57 -59.59
C SER A 770 -73.44 11.04 -59.94
N ALA A 771 -72.44 11.70 -59.33
CA ALA A 771 -72.16 13.12 -59.59
C ALA A 771 -70.90 13.41 -60.43
N LEU A 772 -70.17 12.41 -60.94
CA LEU A 772 -68.93 12.63 -61.71
C LEU A 772 -68.80 11.76 -62.97
N GLU A 773 -69.87 11.59 -63.74
CA GLU A 773 -69.75 11.17 -65.14
C GLU A 773 -70.32 12.25 -66.06
N HIS A 774 -69.43 13.09 -66.60
CA HIS A 774 -69.59 13.59 -67.96
C HIS A 774 -68.21 13.68 -68.65
N PRO A 775 -68.05 13.04 -69.82
CA PRO A 775 -66.90 13.21 -70.69
C PRO A 775 -67.10 14.44 -71.60
N ASP A 776 -66.01 14.88 -72.22
CA ASP A 776 -65.91 15.90 -73.29
C ASP A 776 -65.58 17.33 -72.83
N THR A 777 -64.28 17.64 -72.71
CA THR A 777 -63.63 18.73 -73.46
C THR A 777 -62.11 18.64 -73.31
N GLU A 778 -61.41 18.53 -74.44
CA GLU A 778 -59.97 18.77 -74.53
C GLU A 778 -59.69 20.26 -74.25
N GLU A 779 -59.17 20.60 -73.08
CA GLU A 779 -58.32 21.79 -72.92
C GLU A 779 -57.16 21.49 -71.97
N VAL A 780 -55.97 21.78 -72.47
CA VAL A 780 -54.68 21.68 -71.81
C VAL A 780 -54.69 22.56 -70.55
N ALA A 781 -54.70 21.94 -69.37
CA ALA A 781 -54.39 22.60 -68.11
C ALA A 781 -53.06 22.05 -67.58
N GLU A 782 -52.16 23.00 -67.34
CA GLU A 782 -50.79 22.82 -66.89
C GLU A 782 -50.70 22.08 -65.55
N ASP A 783 -49.71 21.19 -65.49
CA ASP A 783 -48.89 20.82 -64.33
C ASP A 783 -49.26 21.52 -63.00
N ASN A 784 -50.02 20.82 -62.15
CA ASN A 784 -50.00 21.03 -60.71
C ASN A 784 -49.95 19.65 -60.04
N GLY A 785 -48.72 19.23 -59.75
CA GLY A 785 -48.42 17.94 -59.12
C GLY A 785 -48.89 17.86 -57.67
N ASP A 786 -50.08 17.32 -57.44
CA ASP A 786 -50.44 16.66 -56.18
C ASP A 786 -50.02 15.18 -56.28
N PRO A 787 -49.15 14.67 -55.38
CA PRO A 787 -48.73 13.27 -55.46
C PRO A 787 -49.85 12.32 -55.03
N GLU A 788 -50.08 11.28 -55.83
CA GLU A 788 -51.12 10.29 -55.57
C GLU A 788 -50.67 9.33 -54.45
N VAL A 789 -51.39 9.30 -53.32
CA VAL A 789 -51.13 8.38 -52.20
C VAL A 789 -51.43 6.95 -52.64
N THR A 790 -50.38 6.15 -52.91
CA THR A 790 -50.48 4.75 -53.34
C THR A 790 -50.31 3.75 -52.19
N MET A 791 -50.68 2.47 -52.39
CA MET A 791 -50.44 1.40 -51.42
C MET A 791 -48.95 1.22 -51.08
N ASP A 792 -48.06 1.55 -52.01
CA ASP A 792 -46.62 1.54 -51.80
C ASP A 792 -46.20 2.53 -50.69
N THR A 793 -46.91 3.65 -50.53
CA THR A 793 -46.65 4.61 -49.46
C THR A 793 -46.87 3.99 -48.07
N PHE A 794 -47.98 3.27 -47.87
CA PHE A 794 -48.26 2.59 -46.60
C PHE A 794 -47.33 1.39 -46.36
N HIS A 795 -47.02 0.65 -47.42
CA HIS A 795 -46.05 -0.44 -47.36
C HIS A 795 -44.67 0.05 -46.91
N ASN A 796 -44.17 1.14 -47.51
CA ASN A 796 -42.91 1.75 -47.14
C ASN A 796 -42.88 2.22 -45.68
N ILE A 797 -43.97 2.82 -45.19
CA ILE A 797 -44.10 3.20 -43.77
C ILE A 797 -44.03 1.96 -42.87
N PHE A 798 -44.74 0.88 -43.21
CA PHE A 798 -44.79 -0.35 -42.41
C PHE A 798 -43.46 -1.11 -42.38
N THR A 799 -42.68 -1.08 -43.45
CA THR A 799 -41.38 -1.77 -43.53
C THR A 799 -40.22 -0.97 -42.96
N THR A 800 -40.34 0.34 -42.87
CA THR A 800 -39.31 1.23 -42.30
C THR A 800 -39.26 1.05 -40.78
N PRO A 801 -38.08 1.06 -40.14
CA PRO A 801 -37.99 1.04 -38.68
C PRO A 801 -38.81 2.17 -38.06
N ILE A 802 -39.60 1.87 -37.03
CA ILE A 802 -40.60 2.79 -36.44
C ILE A 802 -40.04 4.19 -36.16
N LEU A 803 -38.81 4.27 -35.64
CA LEU A 803 -38.18 5.55 -35.27
C LEU A 803 -37.63 6.33 -36.47
N ASP A 804 -37.44 5.69 -37.62
CA ASP A 804 -36.80 6.26 -38.81
C ASP A 804 -37.82 6.68 -39.88
N VAL A 805 -39.11 6.42 -39.64
CA VAL A 805 -40.21 6.86 -40.51
C VAL A 805 -40.27 8.39 -40.54
N VAL A 806 -40.13 8.97 -41.73
CA VAL A 806 -40.43 10.38 -42.01
C VAL A 806 -41.87 10.47 -42.50
N PRO A 807 -42.79 11.15 -41.78
CA PRO A 807 -44.19 11.27 -42.19
C PRO A 807 -44.30 11.97 -43.56
N PRO A 808 -44.97 11.35 -44.56
CA PRO A 808 -45.24 12.01 -45.84
C PRO A 808 -46.16 13.23 -45.62
N PRO A 809 -45.90 14.38 -46.29
CA PRO A 809 -46.68 15.60 -46.08
C PRO A 809 -48.14 15.49 -46.53
N GLU A 810 -48.45 14.58 -47.46
CA GLU A 810 -49.79 14.33 -47.99
C GLU A 810 -50.68 13.48 -47.06
N LEU A 811 -50.09 12.84 -46.04
CA LEU A 811 -50.80 11.92 -45.17
C LEU A 811 -51.09 12.54 -43.80
N PRO A 812 -52.31 12.33 -43.26
CA PRO A 812 -52.60 12.65 -41.87
C PRO A 812 -51.62 11.93 -40.94
N LEU A 813 -51.04 12.67 -39.98
CA LEU A 813 -50.07 12.11 -39.05
C LEU A 813 -50.66 10.96 -38.23
N SER A 814 -51.95 11.06 -37.88
CA SER A 814 -52.75 10.00 -37.23
C SER A 814 -52.63 8.67 -37.98
N LEU A 815 -52.77 8.69 -39.31
CA LEU A 815 -52.68 7.49 -40.15
C LEU A 815 -51.27 6.91 -40.19
N VAL A 816 -50.24 7.75 -40.24
CA VAL A 816 -48.84 7.31 -40.12
C VAL A 816 -48.61 6.61 -38.77
N ARG A 817 -49.14 7.16 -37.66
CA ARG A 817 -49.05 6.55 -36.32
C ARG A 817 -49.77 5.22 -36.23
N VAL A 818 -50.95 5.08 -36.85
CA VAL A 818 -51.69 3.81 -36.92
C VAL A 818 -50.85 2.73 -37.60
N VAL A 819 -50.18 3.04 -38.71
CA VAL A 819 -49.30 2.08 -39.41
C VAL A 819 -48.10 1.67 -38.55
N GLN A 820 -47.51 2.61 -37.80
CA GLN A 820 -46.42 2.30 -36.85
C GLN A 820 -46.88 1.40 -35.69
N ILE A 821 -48.09 1.60 -35.15
CA ILE A 821 -48.65 0.72 -34.12
C ILE A 821 -48.99 -0.66 -34.70
N LEU A 822 -49.50 -0.71 -35.92
CA LEU A 822 -49.74 -1.96 -36.66
C LEU A 822 -48.42 -2.75 -36.85
N GLN A 823 -47.31 -2.08 -37.14
CA GLN A 823 -45.99 -2.70 -37.18
C GLN A 823 -45.58 -3.30 -35.82
N LEU A 824 -45.82 -2.59 -34.71
CA LEU A 824 -45.56 -3.10 -33.36
C LEU A 824 -46.39 -4.34 -33.01
N LEU A 825 -47.69 -4.32 -33.34
CA LEU A 825 -48.60 -5.44 -33.16
C LEU A 825 -48.15 -6.66 -33.97
N TYR A 826 -47.75 -6.44 -35.22
CA TYR A 826 -47.20 -7.48 -36.09
C TYR A 826 -45.94 -8.12 -35.50
N HIS A 827 -45.00 -7.31 -35.03
CA HIS A 827 -43.78 -7.81 -34.39
C HIS A 827 -44.06 -8.60 -33.10
N MET A 828 -45.06 -8.20 -32.32
CA MET A 828 -45.54 -8.93 -31.14
C MET A 828 -46.16 -10.27 -31.49
N ALA A 829 -47.01 -10.30 -32.52
CA ALA A 829 -47.67 -11.53 -32.93
C ALA A 829 -46.68 -12.59 -33.46
N LEU A 830 -45.61 -12.15 -34.13
CA LEU A 830 -44.59 -13.03 -34.71
C LEU A 830 -43.35 -13.26 -33.83
N ASP A 831 -43.31 -12.65 -32.65
CA ASP A 831 -42.14 -12.65 -31.77
C ASP A 831 -40.84 -12.23 -32.51
N ALA A 832 -40.95 -11.20 -33.36
CA ALA A 832 -39.92 -10.85 -34.34
C ALA A 832 -38.95 -9.74 -33.89
N PHE A 833 -39.00 -9.31 -32.61
CA PHE A 833 -38.29 -8.10 -32.15
C PHE A 833 -36.76 -8.20 -32.08
N ASP A 834 -36.15 -9.38 -31.95
CA ASP A 834 -34.68 -9.52 -31.91
C ASP A 834 -34.06 -9.75 -33.30
N LYS A 835 -34.86 -9.83 -34.36
CA LYS A 835 -34.39 -10.05 -35.73
C LYS A 835 -34.38 -8.73 -36.49
N ALA A 836 -33.21 -8.30 -36.95
CA ALA A 836 -33.04 -7.17 -37.86
C ALA A 836 -33.56 -7.45 -39.29
N GLN A 837 -34.63 -8.24 -39.44
CA GLN A 837 -35.23 -8.51 -40.73
C GLN A 837 -36.41 -7.56 -40.93
N VAL A 838 -36.30 -6.75 -41.98
CA VAL A 838 -37.40 -5.93 -42.52
C VAL A 838 -38.64 -6.82 -42.64
N PRO A 839 -39.84 -6.38 -42.18
CA PRO A 839 -41.07 -7.11 -42.43
C PRO A 839 -41.19 -7.42 -43.93
N THR A 840 -41.05 -8.67 -44.33
CA THR A 840 -41.27 -9.06 -45.74
C THR A 840 -42.77 -9.14 -45.97
N PHE A 841 -43.37 -8.01 -46.30
CA PHE A 841 -44.69 -7.95 -46.92
C PHE A 841 -44.45 -7.74 -48.43
N GLN A 842 -45.04 -8.54 -49.30
CA GLN A 842 -45.11 -8.22 -50.72
C GLN A 842 -46.53 -7.70 -50.97
N PRO A 843 -46.72 -6.51 -51.58
CA PRO A 843 -48.05 -6.12 -52.02
C PRO A 843 -48.54 -7.12 -53.08
N PRO A 844 -49.83 -7.50 -53.08
CA PRO A 844 -50.39 -8.29 -54.17
C PRO A 844 -50.18 -7.57 -55.51
N ASP A 845 -49.77 -8.31 -56.55
CA ASP A 845 -49.65 -7.80 -57.92
C ASP A 845 -51.04 -7.37 -58.41
N ILE A 846 -51.30 -6.06 -58.46
CA ILE A 846 -52.58 -5.53 -58.94
C ILE A 846 -52.36 -4.81 -60.27
N SER A 847 -52.50 -5.57 -61.35
CA SER A 847 -52.67 -5.06 -62.73
C SER A 847 -54.14 -4.75 -63.06
N SER A 848 -54.99 -4.55 -62.05
CA SER A 848 -56.40 -4.19 -62.23
C SER A 848 -56.78 -3.04 -61.30
N THR A 849 -57.07 -1.89 -61.90
CA THR A 849 -57.68 -0.68 -61.33
C THR A 849 -58.43 -0.92 -60.02
N ILE A 850 -57.85 -0.49 -58.89
CA ILE A 850 -58.51 -0.51 -57.59
C ILE A 850 -59.45 0.70 -57.53
N THR A 851 -60.75 0.46 -57.54
CA THR A 851 -61.75 1.47 -57.18
C THR A 851 -61.55 1.90 -55.73
N ARG A 852 -61.72 3.20 -55.47
CA ARG A 852 -61.46 3.95 -54.20
C ARG A 852 -62.08 3.42 -52.90
N SER A 853 -62.63 2.21 -52.84
CA SER A 853 -63.39 1.64 -51.72
C SER A 853 -62.60 0.67 -50.81
N GLU A 854 -61.31 0.40 -51.05
CA GLU A 854 -60.56 -0.64 -50.33
C GLU A 854 -59.32 -0.17 -49.53
N VAL A 855 -59.30 1.06 -49.00
CA VAL A 855 -58.31 1.42 -47.95
C VAL A 855 -58.84 0.97 -46.58
N ARG A 856 -58.96 -0.34 -46.38
CA ARG A 856 -59.36 -0.95 -45.08
C ARG A 856 -58.13 -1.26 -44.21
N ILE A 857 -57.38 -0.23 -43.83
CA ILE A 857 -56.23 -0.37 -42.90
C ILE A 857 -56.72 -0.55 -41.44
N HIS A 858 -57.93 -0.09 -41.10
CA HIS A 858 -58.47 -0.09 -39.73
C HIS A 858 -58.89 -1.48 -39.19
N HIS A 859 -59.02 -2.52 -40.01
CA HIS A 859 -59.36 -3.89 -39.57
C HIS A 859 -58.27 -4.94 -39.83
N MET A 860 -57.37 -4.74 -40.80
CA MET A 860 -56.32 -5.73 -41.11
C MET A 860 -55.31 -5.95 -39.98
N ALA A 861 -54.99 -4.92 -39.20
CA ALA A 861 -54.02 -5.03 -38.10
C ALA A 861 -54.45 -6.00 -36.99
N ILE A 862 -55.75 -6.06 -36.78
CA ILE A 862 -56.42 -6.80 -35.72
C ILE A 862 -56.58 -8.27 -36.12
N ASP A 863 -57.03 -8.53 -37.35
CA ASP A 863 -57.18 -9.88 -37.90
C ASP A 863 -55.83 -10.61 -38.10
N VAL A 864 -54.76 -9.87 -38.39
CA VAL A 864 -53.40 -10.41 -38.49
C VAL A 864 -52.90 -10.90 -37.12
N PHE A 865 -53.24 -10.19 -36.04
CA PHE A 865 -52.91 -10.60 -34.67
C PHE A 865 -53.66 -11.88 -34.27
N ASP A 866 -54.94 -11.99 -34.64
CA ASP A 866 -55.79 -13.15 -34.38
C ASP A 866 -55.28 -14.40 -35.13
N LYS A 867 -54.98 -14.29 -36.42
CA LYS A 867 -54.43 -15.40 -37.23
C LYS A 867 -53.01 -15.80 -36.83
N ALA A 868 -52.15 -14.87 -36.43
CA ALA A 868 -50.78 -15.16 -36.04
C ALA A 868 -50.65 -15.80 -34.64
N GLN A 869 -51.51 -15.42 -33.67
CA GLN A 869 -51.60 -16.14 -32.39
C GLN A 869 -52.12 -17.57 -32.60
N VAL A 870 -53.23 -17.75 -33.33
CA VAL A 870 -53.78 -19.10 -33.56
C VAL A 870 -52.80 -20.02 -34.31
N CYS A 871 -52.02 -19.49 -35.26
CA CYS A 871 -51.04 -20.27 -36.03
C CYS A 871 -49.75 -20.61 -35.28
N SER A 872 -49.26 -19.74 -34.37
CA SER A 872 -48.02 -19.99 -33.61
C SER A 872 -48.19 -21.01 -32.47
N PHE A 873 -49.42 -21.18 -31.96
CA PHE A 873 -49.68 -21.99 -30.78
C PHE A 873 -50.25 -23.40 -31.06
N GLN A 874 -50.58 -23.78 -32.31
CA GLN A 874 -51.22 -25.08 -32.57
C GLN A 874 -50.52 -26.05 -33.54
N GLN A 875 -49.79 -25.65 -34.60
CA GLN A 875 -49.14 -26.64 -35.49
C GLN A 875 -47.90 -26.11 -36.25
N PRO A 876 -46.73 -26.79 -36.18
CA PRO A 876 -45.52 -26.41 -36.94
C PRO A 876 -45.68 -26.47 -38.47
N ASN A 877 -46.64 -27.24 -38.99
CA ASN A 877 -46.79 -27.49 -40.43
C ASN A 877 -47.56 -26.39 -41.18
N LEU A 878 -48.29 -25.50 -40.51
CA LEU A 878 -49.01 -24.39 -41.16
C LEU A 878 -48.12 -23.19 -41.51
N LEU A 879 -46.97 -23.04 -40.83
CA LEU A 879 -45.95 -22.03 -41.13
C LEU A 879 -45.36 -22.15 -42.55
N LEU A 880 -45.46 -23.33 -43.16
CA LEU A 880 -45.10 -23.58 -44.55
C LEU A 880 -46.19 -23.14 -45.55
N GLN A 881 -47.46 -23.10 -45.14
CA GLN A 881 -48.56 -22.63 -46.00
C GLN A 881 -48.67 -21.10 -46.04
N LEU A 882 -48.37 -20.40 -44.94
CA LEU A 882 -48.30 -18.93 -44.92
C LEU A 882 -47.11 -18.35 -45.72
N ARG A 883 -46.08 -19.16 -46.02
CA ARG A 883 -45.02 -18.80 -46.97
C ARG A 883 -45.44 -18.89 -48.45
N GLY A 884 -46.59 -19.50 -48.73
CA GLY A 884 -47.06 -19.83 -50.09
C GLY A 884 -48.02 -18.81 -50.72
N HIS A 885 -48.58 -17.88 -49.95
CA HIS A 885 -49.31 -16.73 -50.48
C HIS A 885 -48.53 -15.47 -50.15
N ARG A 886 -47.58 -15.19 -51.03
CA ARG A 886 -46.85 -13.93 -51.17
C ARG A 886 -47.68 -12.94 -51.97
#